data_AF-A0A0U1DEA6-F1
#
_entry.id   AF-A0A0U1DEA6-F1
#
_cell.length_a   1.000
_cell.length_b   1.000
_cell.length_c   1.000
_cell.angle_alpha   90.00
_cell.angle_beta   90.00
_cell.angle_gamma   90.00
#
_symmetry.space_group_name_H-M   'P 1'
#
loop_
_entity.id
_entity.type
_entity.pdbx_description
1 polymer ?
#
loop_
_entity_poly.entity_id
_entity_poly.type
_entity_poly.pdbx_seq_one_letter_code
_entity_poly.pdbx_strand_id
1 'polypeptide(L)'
;MADGTDIALDPIGAVQRTPIGREATEPMREDIRLLGTILGDTVREQNGPEVFDLVERARVESFRVRRSEIDRAELAALFSGIDVHQAIPVIRAFTHFALLANVAEDIHRERRRAVHEAAGEPPQDSSLAATYLKLDAAGLDGNGVADALSGALVAPVITAHPTETRRRTVFDTQHRVTELMRLRLHGQTRTAEGRDIDIELRRHILTLWQTALVRLSRLKISDEIETGLRYYPAAFFEVIPQVNAEARTALRARWPEVDLLEQPILRPGSWIGGDRDGNPNVDAGVVRLATGRAAHVAFAHYFTEMTALEEELSMSARLVTVSDELTALADACHEPARADEPYRRALRVIHARLTATGREILDEQPEHELDLGLEPYRAPGEFLADLDVVDASLRGNGSVVVADDRLARLREAVRVFGFHLCGLDMRQNSEVHEQVVAELLAWAGVHSDYASLPEPQRVELLAREISTRRPLTGEGAELSELARKELDIVRAAARAVSVFGAQAVPNYIISMCQSVSDLLEAAILLKEAGLLDVSGAAHGAVYAPVGIVPLFETIEDLHQGAAVLEAALDLPVYRSIVTARGHQQEVMLGYSDSNKDGGYLAANWALYRAELDLVEAARTTGIRLRLFHGRGGTVGRGGGPSYDAILAQPPGAVKGSLRITEQGEVIAAKYAEPRIAHRNLETLVAATLESTLLDVEGLGDEAEPAYQVLDELAALAQRSYAELVHETPGFVEYFKASTPVSEIGALNIGSRPSSRKPTTSIADLRAIPWVLAWSQSRVMLPGWYGTGTAFERWIGEDEARVAVLQDLYERWPFFRTVLSNMAQVLAKSDMGLAARYSELVDDAELRARVFDKIVAEHDRTIAMYKLITGQDDLLADNPALARSVFNRFPYLEPLNHLQVELLRRYRAGDADELVQRGILLTMSGLATALRNSG
;
A
#
# COMPACT_ATOMS: atom_id res chain seq x y z
N MET A 1 8.03 14.44 48.32
CA MET A 1 9.24 15.19 47.99
C MET A 1 10.43 14.26 47.99
N ALA A 2 10.79 13.79 46.81
CA ALA A 2 12.14 13.38 46.43
C ALA A 2 12.18 13.67 44.93
N ASP A 3 12.61 14.89 44.61
CA ASP A 3 13.02 15.31 43.28
C ASP A 3 14.12 14.37 42.82
N GLY A 4 13.74 13.34 42.06
CA GLY A 4 14.66 12.60 41.24
C GLY A 4 14.88 13.43 39.99
N THR A 5 15.97 14.20 39.98
CA THR A 5 16.54 14.89 38.83
C THR A 5 16.32 14.08 37.55
N ASP A 6 15.71 14.73 36.56
CA ASP A 6 15.64 14.28 35.19
C ASP A 6 17.08 14.11 34.69
N ILE A 7 17.64 12.90 34.80
CA ILE A 7 18.88 12.57 34.10
C ILE A 7 18.48 12.57 32.64
N ALA A 8 18.69 13.71 31.99
CA ALA A 8 18.59 13.85 30.55
C ALA A 8 19.42 12.72 29.94
N LEU A 9 18.73 11.75 29.34
CA LEU A 9 19.39 10.71 28.56
C LEU A 9 19.93 11.39 27.30
N ASP A 10 21.19 11.12 26.96
CA ASP A 10 21.80 11.64 25.73
C ASP A 10 20.96 11.30 24.48
N PRO A 11 21.03 12.12 23.40
CA PRO A 11 20.33 11.87 22.15
C PRO A 11 20.61 10.46 21.57
N ILE A 12 19.60 9.84 20.94
CA ILE A 12 19.76 8.59 20.18
C ILE A 12 20.14 8.96 18.75
N GLY A 13 21.44 9.06 18.48
CA GLY A 13 21.91 9.56 17.18
C GLY A 13 21.53 11.03 17.03
N ALA A 14 20.78 11.36 15.98
CA ALA A 14 20.27 12.71 15.74
C ALA A 14 18.84 12.96 16.28
N VAL A 15 18.23 11.98 16.95
CA VAL A 15 16.88 12.11 17.55
C VAL A 15 17.00 12.41 19.03
N GLN A 16 16.35 13.48 19.49
CA GLN A 16 16.29 13.82 20.90
C GLN A 16 15.08 13.15 21.58
N ARG A 17 15.15 12.99 22.90
CA ARG A 17 14.00 12.47 23.66
C ARG A 17 12.92 13.54 23.69
N THR A 18 11.70 13.20 23.26
CA THR A 18 10.56 14.12 23.35
C THR A 18 10.32 14.54 24.81
N PRO A 19 10.31 15.85 25.13
CA PRO A 19 10.18 16.36 26.51
C PRO A 19 8.76 16.29 27.11
N ILE A 20 7.81 15.61 26.44
CA ILE A 20 6.45 15.46 26.97
C ILE A 20 6.49 14.78 28.34
N GLY A 21 5.73 15.33 29.28
CA GLY A 21 5.66 14.87 30.67
C GLY A 21 5.50 13.35 30.78
N ARG A 22 6.33 12.73 31.63
CA ARG A 22 6.38 11.28 31.90
C ARG A 22 4.98 10.67 32.09
N GLU A 23 4.07 11.42 32.72
CA GLU A 23 2.67 11.04 32.97
C GLU A 23 1.91 10.65 31.69
N ALA A 24 2.10 11.36 30.57
CA ALA A 24 1.38 11.08 29.33
C ALA A 24 1.81 9.76 28.67
N THR A 25 2.98 9.22 29.03
CA THR A 25 3.56 7.99 28.43
C THR A 25 3.65 6.81 29.38
N GLU A 26 3.43 7.02 30.69
CA GLU A 26 3.51 5.95 31.70
C GLU A 26 2.54 4.79 31.41
N PRO A 27 1.28 5.03 31.00
CA PRO A 27 0.35 3.94 30.68
C PRO A 27 0.84 3.02 29.55
N MET A 28 1.54 3.56 28.54
CA MET A 28 2.14 2.76 27.46
C MET A 28 3.34 1.95 27.98
N ARG A 29 4.16 2.55 28.85
CA ARG A 29 5.31 1.88 29.45
C ARG A 29 4.87 0.73 30.36
N GLU A 30 3.76 0.88 31.08
CA GLU A 30 3.15 -0.20 31.86
C GLU A 30 2.72 -1.37 30.98
N ASP A 31 2.06 -1.09 29.85
CA ASP A 31 1.64 -2.12 28.89
C ASP A 31 2.87 -2.85 28.30
N ILE A 32 3.94 -2.13 27.92
CA ILE A 32 5.21 -2.72 27.47
C ILE A 32 5.85 -3.58 28.57
N ARG A 33 5.89 -3.11 29.82
CA ARG A 33 6.44 -3.86 30.96
C ARG A 33 5.65 -5.14 31.23
N LEU A 34 4.32 -5.09 31.16
CA LEU A 34 3.46 -6.25 31.36
C LEU A 34 3.74 -7.33 30.31
N LEU A 35 3.64 -6.97 29.03
CA LEU A 35 3.85 -7.90 27.92
C LEU A 35 5.31 -8.42 27.92
N GLY A 36 6.27 -7.54 28.22
CA GLY A 36 7.68 -7.89 28.31
C GLY A 36 8.01 -8.83 29.48
N THR A 37 7.34 -8.67 30.63
CA THR A 37 7.49 -9.59 31.77
C THR A 37 6.98 -10.97 31.42
N ILE A 38 5.80 -11.06 30.81
CA ILE A 38 5.23 -12.34 30.37
C ILE A 38 6.14 -13.04 29.34
N LEU A 39 6.69 -12.28 28.38
CA LEU A 39 7.64 -12.83 27.42
C LEU A 39 8.93 -13.29 28.11
N GLY A 40 9.48 -12.51 29.03
CA GLY A 40 10.67 -12.87 29.80
C GLY A 40 10.49 -14.15 30.60
N ASP A 41 9.35 -14.30 31.29
CA ASP A 41 8.99 -15.53 32.01
C ASP A 41 8.88 -16.71 31.04
N THR A 42 8.25 -16.50 29.87
CA THR A 42 8.15 -17.51 28.81
C THR A 42 9.53 -17.96 28.33
N VAL A 43 10.46 -17.04 28.07
CA VAL A 43 11.84 -17.36 27.66
C VAL A 43 12.54 -18.17 28.75
N ARG A 44 12.42 -17.76 30.01
CA ARG A 44 13.04 -18.46 31.14
C ARG A 44 12.52 -19.89 31.29
N GLU A 45 11.20 -20.09 31.16
CA GLU A 45 10.56 -21.40 31.27
C GLU A 45 10.87 -22.32 30.08
N GLN A 46 10.94 -21.78 28.86
CA GLN A 46 11.08 -22.58 27.64
C GLN A 46 12.55 -22.82 27.23
N ASN A 47 13.46 -21.91 27.58
CA ASN A 47 14.86 -21.94 27.12
C ASN A 47 15.88 -21.84 28.27
N GLY A 48 15.43 -21.77 29.52
CA GLY A 48 16.27 -21.80 30.70
C GLY A 48 16.81 -20.42 31.13
N PRO A 49 17.41 -20.34 32.32
CA PRO A 49 17.88 -19.09 32.91
C PRO A 49 19.05 -18.47 32.13
N GLU A 50 19.94 -19.27 31.53
CA GLU A 50 21.10 -18.76 30.80
C GLU A 50 20.71 -17.91 29.57
N VAL A 51 19.72 -18.38 28.79
CA VAL A 51 19.20 -17.63 27.64
C VAL A 51 18.46 -16.38 28.09
N PHE A 52 17.66 -16.48 29.16
CA PHE A 52 16.98 -15.33 29.75
C PHE A 52 17.99 -14.26 30.21
N ASP A 53 19.03 -14.65 30.93
CA ASP A 53 20.07 -13.74 31.43
C ASP A 53 20.86 -13.11 30.27
N LEU A 54 21.12 -13.85 29.19
CA LEU A 54 21.74 -13.32 27.98
C LEU A 54 20.85 -12.26 27.29
N VAL A 55 19.55 -12.52 27.18
CA VAL A 55 18.58 -11.55 26.62
C VAL A 55 18.51 -10.29 27.49
N GLU A 56 18.40 -10.44 28.81
CA GLU A 56 18.34 -9.30 29.73
C GLU A 56 19.64 -8.50 29.74
N ARG A 57 20.79 -9.17 29.76
CA ARG A 57 22.10 -8.51 29.66
C ARG A 57 22.22 -7.75 28.34
N ALA A 58 21.88 -8.36 27.21
CA ALA A 58 21.90 -7.69 25.91
C ALA A 58 20.97 -6.46 25.87
N ARG A 59 19.79 -6.55 26.50
CA ARG A 59 18.84 -5.43 26.62
C ARG A 59 19.41 -4.29 27.46
N VAL A 60 20.01 -4.60 28.61
CA VAL A 60 20.64 -3.61 29.51
C VAL A 60 21.84 -2.95 28.84
N GLU A 61 22.75 -3.72 28.26
CA GLU A 61 23.93 -3.21 27.56
C GLU A 61 23.55 -2.34 26.36
N SER A 62 22.47 -2.67 25.63
CA SER A 62 21.95 -1.81 24.56
C SER A 62 21.55 -0.41 25.05
N PHE A 63 20.99 -0.31 26.26
CA PHE A 63 20.71 1.00 26.87
C PHE A 63 21.99 1.73 27.30
N ARG A 64 22.99 0.99 27.80
CA ARG A 64 24.28 1.56 28.24
C ARG A 64 25.09 2.11 27.06
N VAL A 65 25.13 1.39 25.94
CA VAL A 65 25.70 1.86 24.66
C VAL A 65 25.15 3.23 24.27
N ARG A 66 23.84 3.45 24.44
CA ARG A 66 23.21 4.71 24.06
C ARG A 66 23.43 5.86 25.02
N ARG A 67 23.64 5.56 26.30
CA ARG A 67 24.06 6.54 27.29
C ARG A 67 25.56 6.82 27.19
N SER A 68 26.23 6.33 26.14
CA SER A 68 27.67 6.40 25.96
C SER A 68 28.45 5.84 27.17
N GLU A 69 27.83 4.92 27.91
CA GLU A 69 28.42 4.31 29.12
C GLU A 69 29.38 3.15 28.76
N ILE A 70 29.20 2.52 27.59
CA ILE A 70 30.06 1.47 27.04
C ILE A 70 30.19 1.61 25.51
N ASP A 71 31.25 1.05 24.92
CA ASP A 71 31.40 1.00 23.47
C ASP A 71 30.50 -0.09 22.85
N ARG A 72 30.00 0.16 21.64
CA ARG A 72 29.32 -0.84 20.78
C ARG A 72 30.19 -2.08 20.55
N ALA A 73 31.51 -1.94 20.57
CA ALA A 73 32.44 -3.07 20.53
C ALA A 73 32.22 -4.07 21.68
N GLU A 74 31.90 -3.57 22.88
CA GLU A 74 31.67 -4.40 24.06
C GLU A 74 30.37 -5.20 23.94
N LEU A 75 29.31 -4.59 23.39
CA LEU A 75 28.07 -5.29 23.09
C LEU A 75 28.25 -6.33 21.97
N ALA A 76 28.99 -6.00 20.91
CA ALA A 76 29.34 -6.96 19.86
C ALA A 76 30.12 -8.17 20.40
N ALA A 77 31.02 -7.94 21.36
CA ALA A 77 31.79 -9.01 22.00
C ALA A 77 30.91 -10.02 22.76
N LEU A 78 29.70 -9.63 23.21
CA LEU A 78 28.74 -10.57 23.81
C LEU A 78 28.23 -11.64 22.83
N PHE A 79 28.24 -11.33 21.53
CA PHE A 79 27.74 -12.22 20.49
C PHE A 79 28.85 -12.85 19.63
N SER A 80 30.07 -12.34 19.71
CA SER A 80 31.23 -12.93 19.02
C SER A 80 31.41 -14.40 19.42
N GLY A 81 31.37 -15.32 18.47
CA GLY A 81 31.53 -16.75 18.77
C GLY A 81 30.34 -17.41 19.50
N ILE A 82 29.19 -16.73 19.65
CA ILE A 82 27.97 -17.31 20.24
C ILE A 82 27.55 -18.63 19.56
N ASP A 83 27.17 -19.64 20.34
CA ASP A 83 26.56 -20.85 19.77
C ASP A 83 25.24 -20.48 19.05
N VAL A 84 25.06 -20.96 17.82
CA VAL A 84 23.86 -20.69 17.03
C VAL A 84 22.58 -21.20 17.72
N HIS A 85 22.69 -22.27 18.52
CA HIS A 85 21.58 -22.78 19.33
C HIS A 85 21.15 -21.81 20.44
N GLN A 86 22.06 -20.96 20.94
CA GLN A 86 21.76 -19.89 21.89
C GLN A 86 21.35 -18.60 21.17
N ALA A 87 21.93 -18.31 20.00
CA ALA A 87 21.61 -17.13 19.21
C ALA A 87 20.15 -17.11 18.76
N ILE A 88 19.61 -18.24 18.28
CA ILE A 88 18.24 -18.30 17.75
C ILE A 88 17.19 -17.87 18.80
N PRO A 89 17.15 -18.43 20.02
CA PRO A 89 16.25 -17.96 21.06
C PRO A 89 16.39 -16.46 21.36
N VAL A 90 17.61 -15.92 21.39
CA VAL A 90 17.87 -14.49 21.63
C VAL A 90 17.27 -13.63 20.50
N ILE A 91 17.51 -14.00 19.24
CA ILE A 91 16.93 -13.34 18.07
C ILE A 91 15.40 -13.34 18.16
N ARG A 92 14.81 -14.49 18.49
CA ARG A 92 13.35 -14.62 18.62
C ARG A 92 12.79 -13.77 19.75
N ALA A 93 13.49 -13.69 20.89
CA ALA A 93 13.08 -12.85 22.01
C ALA A 93 12.99 -11.38 21.58
N PHE A 94 14.05 -10.83 20.98
CA PHE A 94 14.04 -9.43 20.52
C PHE A 94 13.00 -9.15 19.44
N THR A 95 12.77 -10.08 18.52
CA THR A 95 11.69 -9.97 17.53
C THR A 95 10.30 -9.94 18.18
N HIS A 96 10.03 -10.80 19.16
CA HIS A 96 8.76 -10.82 19.88
C HIS A 96 8.59 -9.59 20.78
N PHE A 97 9.64 -9.10 21.43
CA PHE A 97 9.60 -7.83 22.18
C PHE A 97 9.20 -6.66 21.28
N ALA A 98 9.79 -6.56 20.08
CA ALA A 98 9.44 -5.52 19.12
C ALA A 98 7.96 -5.62 18.68
N LEU A 99 7.47 -6.83 18.43
CA LEU A 99 6.07 -7.07 18.05
C LEU A 99 5.09 -6.69 19.18
N LEU A 100 5.38 -7.08 20.42
CA LEU A 100 4.53 -6.75 21.57
C LEU A 100 4.59 -5.25 21.93
N ALA A 101 5.75 -4.61 21.76
CA ALA A 101 5.88 -3.17 21.90
C ALA A 101 5.00 -2.42 20.88
N ASN A 102 4.90 -2.92 19.64
CA ASN A 102 4.00 -2.37 18.64
C ASN A 102 2.53 -2.42 19.10
N VAL A 103 2.08 -3.54 19.68
CA VAL A 103 0.72 -3.67 20.23
C VAL A 103 0.45 -2.63 21.32
N ALA A 104 1.37 -2.46 22.26
CA ALA A 104 1.23 -1.48 23.33
C ALA A 104 1.20 -0.02 22.80
N GLU A 105 2.03 0.29 21.80
CA GLU A 105 2.02 1.61 21.14
C GLU A 105 0.68 1.89 20.44
N ASP A 106 0.11 0.91 19.74
CA ASP A 106 -1.14 1.07 19.00
C ASP A 106 -2.33 1.29 19.96
N ILE A 107 -2.41 0.54 21.06
CA ILE A 107 -3.42 0.74 22.12
C ILE A 107 -3.26 2.10 22.80
N HIS A 108 -2.02 2.55 23.01
CA HIS A 108 -1.78 3.87 23.58
C HIS A 108 -2.29 5.00 22.67
N ARG A 109 -2.16 4.86 21.34
CA ARG A 109 -2.71 5.81 20.38
C ARG A 109 -4.23 5.88 20.48
N GLU A 110 -4.91 4.73 20.56
CA GLU A 110 -6.37 4.67 20.78
C GLU A 110 -6.77 5.38 22.08
N ARG A 111 -6.06 5.11 23.18
CA ARG A 111 -6.29 5.73 24.48
C ARG A 111 -6.15 7.25 24.43
N ARG A 112 -5.08 7.75 23.80
CA ARG A 112 -4.84 9.20 23.64
C ARG A 112 -5.94 9.86 22.82
N ARG A 113 -6.36 9.23 21.73
CA ARG A 113 -7.42 9.75 20.87
C ARG A 113 -8.74 9.90 21.63
N ALA A 114 -9.15 8.88 22.39
CA ALA A 114 -10.38 8.95 23.19
C ALA A 114 -10.35 10.09 24.22
N VAL A 115 -9.18 10.42 24.78
CA VAL A 115 -9.01 11.56 25.68
C VAL A 115 -9.20 12.89 24.95
N HIS A 116 -8.60 13.05 23.76
CA HIS A 116 -8.75 14.27 22.95
C HIS A 116 -10.21 14.47 22.50
N GLU A 117 -10.88 13.40 22.07
CA GLU A 117 -12.31 13.43 21.70
C GLU A 117 -13.20 13.78 22.89
N ALA A 118 -12.97 13.16 24.07
CA ALA A 118 -13.75 13.45 25.27
C ALA A 118 -13.52 14.87 25.82
N ALA A 119 -12.34 15.46 25.55
CA ALA A 119 -12.03 16.85 25.90
C ALA A 119 -12.70 17.87 24.95
N GLY A 120 -13.34 17.41 23.87
CA GLY A 120 -13.95 18.29 22.86
C GLY A 120 -12.92 19.09 22.07
N GLU A 121 -11.68 18.58 21.96
CA GLU A 121 -10.66 19.19 21.11
C GLU A 121 -11.08 19.15 19.63
N PRO A 122 -10.60 20.10 18.80
CA PRO A 122 -10.90 20.11 17.37
C PRO A 122 -10.58 18.76 16.70
N PRO A 123 -11.35 18.35 15.67
CA PRO A 123 -11.04 17.15 14.91
C PRO A 123 -9.62 17.22 14.34
N GLN A 124 -8.90 16.09 14.35
CA GLN A 124 -7.56 16.02 13.77
C GLN A 124 -7.62 16.35 12.28
N ASP A 125 -6.69 17.17 11.77
CA ASP A 125 -6.69 17.68 10.39
C ASP A 125 -6.90 16.61 9.30
N SER A 126 -6.32 15.42 9.49
CA SER A 126 -6.46 14.31 8.55
C SER A 126 -7.74 13.47 8.74
N SER A 127 -8.83 14.08 9.21
CA SER A 127 -10.17 13.45 9.38
C SER A 127 -11.17 14.09 8.43
N LEU A 128 -12.21 13.33 8.05
CA LEU A 128 -13.29 13.87 7.24
C LEU A 128 -13.99 15.05 7.95
N ALA A 129 -14.14 14.95 9.28
CA ALA A 129 -14.70 16.03 10.08
C ALA A 129 -13.92 17.34 9.97
N ALA A 130 -12.57 17.29 10.03
CA ALA A 130 -11.74 18.48 9.83
C ALA A 130 -11.80 19.00 8.38
N THR A 131 -11.74 18.10 7.40
CA THR A 131 -11.89 18.44 5.98
C THR A 131 -13.19 19.20 5.73
N TYR A 132 -14.31 18.72 6.27
CA TYR A 132 -15.60 19.38 6.09
C TYR A 132 -15.63 20.80 6.64
N LEU A 133 -15.00 21.06 7.81
CA LEU A 133 -14.89 22.42 8.35
C LEU A 133 -14.09 23.35 7.42
N LYS A 134 -13.04 22.83 6.78
CA LYS A 134 -12.25 23.57 5.78
C LYS A 134 -13.05 23.86 4.51
N LEU A 135 -13.81 22.88 4.02
CA LEU A 135 -14.70 23.07 2.85
C LEU A 135 -15.79 24.10 3.14
N ASP A 136 -16.39 24.06 4.33
CA ASP A 136 -17.41 25.03 4.77
C ASP A 136 -16.82 26.45 4.84
N ALA A 137 -15.56 26.59 5.29
CA ALA A 137 -14.86 27.86 5.36
C ALA A 137 -14.47 28.42 3.97
N ALA A 138 -14.25 27.55 2.98
CA ALA A 138 -13.84 27.94 1.64
C ALA A 138 -14.98 28.51 0.77
N GLY A 139 -16.25 28.23 1.12
CA GLY A 139 -17.41 28.81 0.43
C GLY A 139 -17.54 28.38 -1.05
N LEU A 140 -17.33 27.10 -1.34
CA LEU A 140 -17.29 26.55 -2.70
C LEU A 140 -18.67 26.48 -3.38
N ASP A 141 -18.70 26.69 -4.70
CA ASP A 141 -19.89 26.54 -5.54
C ASP A 141 -20.21 25.06 -5.83
N GLY A 142 -21.48 24.67 -5.70
CA GLY A 142 -21.93 23.29 -5.86
C GLY A 142 -21.69 22.69 -7.25
N ASN A 143 -21.80 23.49 -8.33
CA ASN A 143 -21.54 22.97 -9.69
C ASN A 143 -20.04 22.71 -9.90
N GLY A 144 -19.18 23.59 -9.38
CA GLY A 144 -17.73 23.39 -9.39
C GLY A 144 -17.33 22.12 -8.63
N VAL A 145 -17.93 21.88 -7.46
CA VAL A 145 -17.71 20.66 -6.67
C VAL A 145 -18.18 19.41 -7.42
N ALA A 146 -19.36 19.47 -8.06
CA ALA A 146 -19.91 18.34 -8.81
C ALA A 146 -19.03 17.96 -10.03
N ASP A 147 -18.51 18.94 -10.77
CA ASP A 147 -17.57 18.66 -11.87
C ASP A 147 -16.24 18.10 -11.36
N ALA A 148 -15.68 18.70 -10.30
CA ALA A 148 -14.42 18.27 -9.70
C ALA A 148 -14.48 16.84 -9.10
N LEU A 149 -15.65 16.41 -8.62
CA LEU A 149 -15.87 15.06 -8.08
C LEU A 149 -16.51 14.09 -9.09
N SER A 150 -16.65 14.50 -10.34
CA SER A 150 -17.24 13.66 -11.39
C SER A 150 -16.31 12.48 -11.73
N GLY A 151 -16.71 11.26 -11.37
CA GLY A 151 -15.86 10.07 -11.52
C GLY A 151 -14.80 9.93 -10.42
N ALA A 152 -14.99 10.62 -9.29
CA ALA A 152 -14.10 10.56 -8.15
C ALA A 152 -13.86 9.12 -7.68
N LEU A 153 -12.60 8.81 -7.38
CA LEU A 153 -12.17 7.47 -6.98
C LEU A 153 -10.94 7.54 -6.08
N VAL A 154 -11.08 7.07 -4.85
CA VAL A 154 -9.99 6.72 -3.95
C VAL A 154 -9.88 5.19 -3.96
N ALA A 155 -8.75 4.66 -4.47
CA ALA A 155 -8.52 3.23 -4.53
C ALA A 155 -7.21 2.80 -3.87
N PRO A 156 -7.25 2.25 -2.64
CA PRO A 156 -6.14 1.48 -2.11
C PRO A 156 -6.05 0.14 -2.85
N VAL A 157 -4.96 -0.03 -3.62
CA VAL A 157 -4.70 -1.24 -4.41
C VAL A 157 -3.80 -2.18 -3.62
N ILE A 158 -4.38 -3.26 -3.11
CA ILE A 158 -3.70 -4.27 -2.31
C ILE A 158 -2.72 -5.05 -3.18
N THR A 159 -1.50 -5.19 -2.68
CA THR A 159 -0.47 -5.99 -3.34
C THR A 159 -0.01 -7.15 -2.47
N ALA A 160 0.50 -8.19 -3.12
CA ALA A 160 1.08 -9.33 -2.43
C ALA A 160 2.27 -8.85 -1.58
N HIS A 161 2.37 -9.39 -0.37
CA HIS A 161 3.40 -8.99 0.57
C HIS A 161 4.74 -9.63 0.20
N PRO A 162 5.71 -8.86 -0.31
CA PRO A 162 6.94 -9.43 -0.85
C PRO A 162 7.74 -10.12 0.27
N THR A 163 7.75 -9.55 1.48
CA THR A 163 8.58 -9.99 2.61
C THR A 163 7.85 -10.71 3.76
N GLU A 164 6.55 -11.06 3.64
CA GLU A 164 5.82 -11.63 4.79
C GLU A 164 6.17 -13.08 4.99
N THR A 165 7.13 -13.28 5.87
CA THR A 165 7.53 -14.61 6.31
C THR A 165 6.69 -15.08 7.50
N ARG A 166 5.92 -14.19 8.15
CA ARG A 166 5.11 -14.54 9.32
C ARG A 166 3.88 -15.35 8.95
N ARG A 167 3.58 -16.32 9.81
CA ARG A 167 2.44 -17.21 9.66
C ARG A 167 1.16 -16.48 10.05
N ARG A 168 0.03 -16.90 9.45
CA ARG A 168 -1.32 -16.46 9.84
C ARG A 168 -1.52 -16.49 11.35
N THR A 169 -1.12 -17.58 11.99
CA THR A 169 -1.23 -17.77 13.44
C THR A 169 -0.54 -16.66 14.26
N VAL A 170 0.53 -16.04 13.75
CA VAL A 170 1.18 -14.91 14.43
C VAL A 170 0.26 -13.70 14.47
N PHE A 171 -0.41 -13.38 13.36
CA PHE A 171 -1.38 -12.29 13.28
C PHE A 171 -2.60 -12.55 14.14
N ASP A 172 -3.22 -13.73 14.02
CA ASP A 172 -4.40 -14.10 14.79
C ASP A 172 -4.12 -14.02 16.31
N THR A 173 -2.93 -14.47 16.72
CA THR A 173 -2.51 -14.40 18.12
C THR A 173 -2.22 -12.98 18.56
N GLN A 174 -1.58 -12.16 17.72
CA GLN A 174 -1.35 -10.75 18.01
C GLN A 174 -2.67 -9.99 18.18
N HIS A 175 -3.63 -10.19 17.28
CA HIS A 175 -4.97 -9.61 17.40
C HIS A 175 -5.64 -10.02 18.71
N ARG A 176 -5.54 -11.30 19.08
CA ARG A 176 -6.10 -11.76 20.35
C ARG A 176 -5.43 -11.12 21.57
N VAL A 177 -4.11 -10.88 21.53
CA VAL A 177 -3.40 -10.11 22.57
C VAL A 177 -3.91 -8.67 22.61
N THR A 178 -4.11 -8.01 21.47
CA THR A 178 -4.68 -6.65 21.39
C THR A 178 -6.05 -6.58 22.04
N GLU A 179 -6.95 -7.52 21.72
CA GLU A 179 -8.30 -7.57 22.31
C GLU A 179 -8.26 -7.74 23.84
N LEU A 180 -7.42 -8.64 24.34
CA LEU A 180 -7.25 -8.83 25.78
C LEU A 180 -6.72 -7.57 26.47
N MET A 181 -5.78 -6.87 25.85
CA MET A 181 -5.25 -5.60 26.35
C MET A 181 -6.30 -4.47 26.30
N ARG A 182 -7.19 -4.45 25.31
CA ARG A 182 -8.34 -3.53 25.25
C ARG A 182 -9.34 -3.79 26.37
N LEU A 183 -9.69 -5.05 26.64
CA LEU A 183 -10.55 -5.40 27.78
C LEU A 183 -9.93 -4.91 29.10
N ARG A 184 -8.61 -5.12 29.28
CA ARG A 184 -7.87 -4.64 30.44
C ARG A 184 -7.87 -3.11 30.55
N LEU A 185 -7.72 -2.40 29.43
CA LEU A 185 -7.83 -0.94 29.37
C LEU A 185 -9.19 -0.45 29.90
N HIS A 186 -10.27 -1.19 29.63
CA HIS A 186 -11.61 -0.90 30.14
C HIS A 186 -11.86 -1.43 31.57
N GLY A 187 -10.81 -1.80 32.30
CA GLY A 187 -10.89 -2.25 33.69
C GLY A 187 -11.42 -3.68 33.87
N GLN A 188 -11.54 -4.46 32.79
CA GLN A 188 -11.97 -5.85 32.87
C GLN A 188 -10.81 -6.75 33.31
N THR A 189 -11.12 -7.77 34.09
CA THR A 189 -10.17 -8.83 34.49
C THR A 189 -10.49 -10.19 33.87
N ARG A 190 -11.65 -10.31 33.21
CA ARG A 190 -12.13 -11.54 32.59
C ARG A 190 -12.71 -11.29 31.20
N THR A 191 -12.65 -12.29 30.32
CA THR A 191 -13.33 -12.27 29.02
C THR A 191 -14.85 -12.45 29.16
N ALA A 192 -15.59 -12.24 28.07
CA ALA A 192 -17.04 -12.50 28.03
C ALA A 192 -17.39 -13.95 28.43
N GLU A 193 -16.52 -14.92 28.15
CA GLU A 193 -16.68 -16.32 28.56
C GLU A 193 -16.19 -16.62 29.99
N GLY A 194 -15.81 -15.59 30.77
CA GLY A 194 -15.38 -15.72 32.16
C GLY A 194 -13.92 -16.17 32.37
N ARG A 195 -13.08 -16.19 31.32
CA ARG A 195 -11.66 -16.56 31.40
C ARG A 195 -10.81 -15.42 31.96
N ASP A 196 -9.81 -15.73 32.78
CA ASP A 196 -8.88 -14.74 33.34
C ASP A 196 -7.97 -14.14 32.25
N ILE A 197 -7.96 -12.81 32.14
CA ILE A 197 -7.24 -12.11 31.05
C ILE A 197 -5.72 -12.32 31.14
N ASP A 198 -5.13 -12.29 32.33
CA ASP A 198 -3.68 -12.44 32.50
C ASP A 198 -3.23 -13.86 32.10
N ILE A 199 -4.05 -14.88 32.41
CA ILE A 199 -3.82 -16.26 31.96
C ILE A 199 -3.93 -16.37 30.44
N GLU A 200 -4.94 -15.75 29.82
CA GLU A 200 -5.08 -15.78 28.36
C GLU A 200 -3.91 -15.05 27.66
N LEU A 201 -3.45 -13.90 28.20
CA LEU A 201 -2.26 -13.20 27.69
C LEU A 201 -1.02 -14.11 27.73
N ARG A 202 -0.77 -14.79 28.86
CA ARG A 202 0.32 -15.78 28.99
C ARG A 202 0.19 -16.90 27.97
N ARG A 203 -1.02 -17.46 27.79
CA ARG A 203 -1.27 -18.51 26.80
C ARG A 203 -0.92 -18.04 25.39
N HIS A 204 -1.39 -16.87 24.99
CA HIS A 204 -1.16 -16.35 23.64
C HIS A 204 0.31 -15.97 23.40
N ILE A 205 1.01 -15.42 24.40
CA ILE A 205 2.46 -15.15 24.29
C ILE A 205 3.26 -16.46 24.20
N LEU A 206 2.89 -17.49 24.96
CA LEU A 206 3.50 -18.82 24.82
C LEU A 206 3.22 -19.42 23.44
N THR A 207 1.99 -19.31 22.92
CA THR A 207 1.66 -19.74 21.56
C THR A 207 2.52 -19.01 20.52
N LEU A 208 2.73 -17.70 20.66
CA LEU A 208 3.66 -16.94 19.80
C LEU A 208 5.08 -17.51 19.90
N TRP A 209 5.56 -17.79 21.11
CA TRP A 209 6.89 -18.36 21.36
C TRP A 209 7.07 -19.78 20.81
N GLN A 210 6.01 -20.59 20.74
CA GLN A 210 6.09 -21.94 20.19
C GLN A 210 5.78 -21.98 18.68
N THR A 211 5.36 -20.85 18.10
CA THR A 211 5.09 -20.73 16.67
C THR A 211 6.33 -20.23 15.93
N ALA A 212 6.67 -20.89 14.82
CA ALA A 212 7.75 -20.43 13.95
C ALA A 212 7.40 -19.06 13.33
N LEU A 213 8.28 -18.08 13.55
CA LEU A 213 8.14 -16.71 13.03
C LEU A 213 8.25 -16.64 11.50
N VAL A 214 9.02 -17.53 10.88
CA VAL A 214 9.36 -17.50 9.45
C VAL A 214 8.92 -18.82 8.82
N ARG A 215 8.31 -18.75 7.63
CA ARG A 215 8.00 -19.93 6.79
C ARG A 215 9.28 -20.46 6.12
N LEU A 216 9.42 -21.79 6.04
CA LEU A 216 10.53 -22.42 5.31
C LEU A 216 10.20 -22.60 3.82
N SER A 217 8.95 -22.86 3.47
CA SER A 217 8.49 -23.03 2.09
C SER A 217 8.09 -21.70 1.45
N ARG A 218 8.42 -21.52 0.17
CA ARG A 218 7.94 -20.42 -0.66
C ARG A 218 6.40 -20.40 -0.70
N LEU A 219 5.81 -19.22 -0.59
CA LEU A 219 4.37 -19.01 -0.74
C LEU A 219 3.93 -19.31 -2.17
N LYS A 220 2.80 -20.00 -2.31
CA LYS A 220 2.11 -20.09 -3.60
C LYS A 220 1.27 -18.83 -3.80
N ILE A 221 1.00 -18.45 -5.04
CA ILE A 221 0.13 -17.29 -5.31
C ILE A 221 -1.28 -17.51 -4.76
N SER A 222 -1.77 -18.76 -4.71
CA SER A 222 -3.03 -19.10 -4.03
C SER A 222 -3.05 -18.68 -2.56
N ASP A 223 -1.92 -18.82 -1.85
CA ASP A 223 -1.83 -18.41 -0.44
C ASP A 223 -1.86 -16.88 -0.32
N GLU A 224 -1.26 -16.17 -1.28
CA GLU A 224 -1.28 -14.70 -1.34
C GLU A 224 -2.70 -14.19 -1.60
N ILE A 225 -3.47 -14.84 -2.49
CA ILE A 225 -4.88 -14.50 -2.78
C ILE A 225 -5.72 -14.61 -1.49
N GLU A 226 -5.68 -15.75 -0.81
CA GLU A 226 -6.44 -15.95 0.44
C GLU A 226 -5.99 -14.98 1.55
N THR A 227 -4.70 -14.64 1.58
CA THR A 227 -4.18 -13.65 2.53
C THR A 227 -4.68 -12.24 2.24
N GLY A 228 -4.87 -11.85 0.97
CA GLY A 228 -5.48 -10.58 0.61
C GLY A 228 -6.97 -10.54 0.94
N LEU A 229 -7.70 -11.62 0.66
CA LEU A 229 -9.15 -11.70 0.87
C LEU A 229 -9.56 -11.67 2.35
N ARG A 230 -8.67 -12.01 3.28
CA ARG A 230 -8.97 -12.01 4.73
C ARG A 230 -9.36 -10.63 5.29
N TYR A 231 -8.91 -9.54 4.68
CA TYR A 231 -9.16 -8.19 5.20
C TYR A 231 -10.61 -7.74 4.99
N TYR A 232 -11.35 -8.40 4.07
CA TYR A 232 -12.74 -8.08 3.80
C TYR A 232 -13.65 -8.40 4.99
N PRO A 233 -13.74 -9.66 5.47
CA PRO A 233 -14.51 -9.97 6.68
C PRO A 233 -13.89 -9.39 7.94
N ALA A 234 -12.57 -9.13 7.96
CA ALA A 234 -11.92 -8.55 9.14
C ALA A 234 -12.20 -7.05 9.33
N ALA A 235 -12.41 -6.29 8.23
CA ALA A 235 -12.60 -4.84 8.30
C ALA A 235 -13.36 -4.23 7.11
N PHE A 236 -13.06 -4.60 5.85
CA PHE A 236 -13.55 -3.80 4.73
C PHE A 236 -15.06 -3.87 4.49
N PHE A 237 -15.72 -4.99 4.75
CA PHE A 237 -17.18 -5.09 4.61
C PHE A 237 -17.92 -4.14 5.56
N GLU A 238 -17.34 -3.81 6.71
CA GLU A 238 -17.88 -2.83 7.65
C GLU A 238 -17.48 -1.41 7.23
N VAL A 239 -16.17 -1.19 7.05
CA VAL A 239 -15.60 0.16 7.01
C VAL A 239 -15.78 0.87 5.68
N ILE A 240 -15.55 0.19 4.54
CA ILE A 240 -15.60 0.86 3.23
C ILE A 240 -17.03 1.37 2.92
N PRO A 241 -18.10 0.57 3.13
CA PRO A 241 -19.47 1.05 2.96
C PRO A 241 -19.79 2.21 3.91
N GLN A 242 -19.35 2.14 5.17
CA GLN A 242 -19.57 3.20 6.16
C GLN A 242 -18.94 4.53 5.73
N VAL A 243 -17.65 4.54 5.37
CA VAL A 243 -16.95 5.77 4.95
C VAL A 243 -17.59 6.38 3.69
N ASN A 244 -18.03 5.55 2.73
CA ASN A 244 -18.76 6.04 1.56
C ASN A 244 -20.11 6.66 1.94
N ALA A 245 -20.88 6.03 2.84
CA ALA A 245 -22.15 6.54 3.30
C ALA A 245 -22.00 7.90 4.02
N GLU A 246 -21.01 8.00 4.91
CA GLU A 246 -20.68 9.22 5.65
C GLU A 246 -20.29 10.36 4.70
N ALA A 247 -19.37 10.09 3.76
CA ALA A 247 -18.93 11.07 2.78
C ALA A 247 -20.08 11.54 1.87
N ARG A 248 -20.86 10.61 1.33
CA ARG A 248 -22.01 10.90 0.47
C ARG A 248 -23.04 11.77 1.21
N THR A 249 -23.37 11.41 2.44
CA THR A 249 -24.34 12.14 3.27
C THR A 249 -23.85 13.54 3.60
N ALA A 250 -22.59 13.67 4.05
CA ALA A 250 -22.00 14.94 4.45
C ALA A 250 -21.86 15.94 3.28
N LEU A 251 -21.50 15.45 2.09
CA LEU A 251 -21.35 16.32 0.90
C LEU A 251 -22.72 16.71 0.33
N ARG A 252 -23.69 15.78 0.22
CA ARG A 252 -25.05 16.11 -0.25
C ARG A 252 -25.80 17.04 0.70
N ALA A 253 -25.50 17.01 1.99
CA ALA A 253 -26.06 17.97 2.95
C ALA A 253 -25.54 19.40 2.73
N ARG A 254 -24.31 19.55 2.21
CA ARG A 254 -23.67 20.85 1.93
C ARG A 254 -24.13 21.45 0.61
N TRP A 255 -24.32 20.62 -0.41
CA TRP A 255 -24.77 21.03 -1.74
C TRP A 255 -26.00 20.21 -2.18
N PRO A 256 -27.19 20.46 -1.58
CA PRO A 256 -28.40 19.71 -1.84
C PRO A 256 -28.97 19.90 -3.27
N GLU A 257 -28.52 20.92 -3.99
CA GLU A 257 -28.96 21.27 -5.34
C GLU A 257 -28.28 20.45 -6.45
N VAL A 258 -27.19 19.75 -6.15
CA VAL A 258 -26.44 18.89 -7.08
C VAL A 258 -26.38 17.45 -6.58
N ASP A 259 -26.37 16.51 -7.50
CA ASP A 259 -26.13 15.12 -7.13
C ASP A 259 -24.62 14.85 -7.04
N LEU A 260 -24.17 14.54 -5.82
CA LEU A 260 -22.76 14.25 -5.53
C LEU A 260 -22.58 12.78 -5.18
N LEU A 261 -21.48 12.21 -5.66
CA LEU A 261 -21.05 10.84 -5.36
C LEU A 261 -22.15 9.81 -5.59
N GLU A 262 -22.78 9.81 -6.78
CA GLU A 262 -23.71 8.75 -7.18
C GLU A 262 -23.04 7.37 -7.06
N GLN A 263 -21.77 7.34 -7.47
CA GLN A 263 -20.86 6.22 -7.40
C GLN A 263 -20.00 6.28 -6.12
N PRO A 264 -19.71 5.14 -5.45
CA PRO A 264 -18.83 5.14 -4.29
C PRO A 264 -17.46 5.71 -4.62
N ILE A 265 -17.03 6.72 -3.85
CA ILE A 265 -15.71 7.33 -4.01
C ILE A 265 -14.61 6.38 -3.56
N LEU A 266 -14.80 5.62 -2.48
CA LEU A 266 -13.79 4.70 -1.96
C LEU A 266 -14.06 3.26 -2.43
N ARG A 267 -13.10 2.68 -3.17
CA ARG A 267 -13.21 1.29 -3.70
C ARG A 267 -11.88 0.54 -3.59
N PRO A 268 -11.86 -0.72 -3.15
CA PRO A 268 -10.62 -1.49 -3.08
C PRO A 268 -10.16 -1.97 -4.47
N GLY A 269 -8.85 -2.07 -4.67
CA GLY A 269 -8.23 -2.74 -5.81
C GLY A 269 -7.29 -3.86 -5.37
N SER A 270 -6.86 -4.71 -6.31
CA SER A 270 -5.89 -5.77 -6.06
C SER A 270 -4.96 -5.99 -7.25
N TRP A 271 -3.69 -6.30 -6.97
CA TRP A 271 -2.73 -6.85 -7.92
C TRP A 271 -2.50 -8.36 -7.73
N ILE A 272 -3.03 -8.92 -6.64
CA ILE A 272 -2.74 -10.31 -6.25
C ILE A 272 -3.42 -11.26 -7.24
N GLY A 273 -2.61 -11.93 -8.05
CA GLY A 273 -3.07 -12.81 -9.13
C GLY A 273 -3.17 -12.18 -10.51
N GLY A 274 -2.99 -10.85 -10.64
CA GLY A 274 -3.01 -10.12 -11.92
C GLY A 274 -1.65 -9.55 -12.34
N ASP A 275 -0.79 -9.20 -11.37
CA ASP A 275 0.56 -8.69 -11.62
C ASP A 275 1.57 -9.82 -11.86
N ARG A 276 1.99 -9.93 -13.12
CA ARG A 276 2.93 -10.95 -13.61
C ARG A 276 4.27 -10.38 -14.09
N ASP A 277 4.52 -9.08 -13.94
CA ASP A 277 5.81 -8.47 -14.28
C ASP A 277 6.95 -9.09 -13.45
N GLY A 278 7.79 -9.86 -14.17
CA GLY A 278 8.89 -10.64 -13.59
C GLY A 278 8.43 -11.77 -12.66
N ASN A 279 7.19 -12.26 -12.79
CA ASN A 279 6.67 -13.39 -12.01
C ASN A 279 6.09 -14.47 -12.93
N PRO A 280 6.89 -15.49 -13.31
CA PRO A 280 6.44 -16.54 -14.23
C PRO A 280 5.37 -17.46 -13.62
N ASN A 281 5.11 -17.38 -12.32
CA ASN A 281 4.13 -18.25 -11.66
C ASN A 281 2.67 -17.78 -11.84
N VAL A 282 2.44 -16.57 -12.36
CA VAL A 282 1.10 -16.09 -12.68
C VAL A 282 0.71 -16.58 -14.06
N ASP A 283 -0.40 -17.32 -14.14
CA ASP A 283 -0.98 -17.86 -15.36
C ASP A 283 -2.50 -17.64 -15.41
N ALA A 284 -3.14 -18.12 -16.48
CA ALA A 284 -4.58 -18.01 -16.66
C ALA A 284 -5.40 -18.68 -15.53
N GLY A 285 -4.88 -19.75 -14.94
CA GLY A 285 -5.51 -20.43 -13.81
C GLY A 285 -5.48 -19.57 -12.54
N VAL A 286 -4.38 -18.87 -12.31
CA VAL A 286 -4.24 -17.92 -11.20
C VAL A 286 -5.22 -16.75 -11.33
N VAL A 287 -5.40 -16.18 -12.52
CA VAL A 287 -6.36 -15.08 -12.76
C VAL A 287 -7.80 -15.54 -12.48
N ARG A 288 -8.17 -16.76 -12.93
CA ARG A 288 -9.48 -17.36 -12.65
C ARG A 288 -9.67 -17.59 -11.14
N LEU A 289 -8.66 -18.11 -10.46
CA LEU A 289 -8.70 -18.34 -9.02
C LEU A 289 -8.89 -17.02 -8.25
N ALA A 290 -8.12 -15.98 -8.59
CA ALA A 290 -8.18 -14.69 -7.91
C ALA A 290 -9.56 -14.05 -8.05
N THR A 291 -10.10 -13.99 -9.27
CA THR A 291 -11.42 -13.39 -9.55
C THR A 291 -12.58 -14.23 -9.00
N GLY A 292 -12.52 -15.56 -9.12
CA GLY A 292 -13.54 -16.46 -8.58
C GLY A 292 -13.61 -16.46 -7.06
N ARG A 293 -12.46 -16.46 -6.35
CA ARG A 293 -12.43 -16.39 -4.88
C ARG A 293 -12.88 -15.02 -4.37
N ALA A 294 -12.53 -13.94 -5.07
CA ALA A 294 -13.04 -12.60 -4.75
C ALA A 294 -14.58 -12.55 -4.83
N ALA A 295 -15.15 -13.05 -5.92
CA ALA A 295 -16.61 -13.15 -6.08
C ALA A 295 -17.25 -14.02 -4.98
N HIS A 296 -16.67 -15.18 -4.66
CA HIS A 296 -17.16 -16.05 -3.59
C HIS A 296 -17.21 -15.32 -2.24
N VAL A 297 -16.18 -14.54 -1.89
CA VAL A 297 -16.14 -13.78 -0.63
C VAL A 297 -17.23 -12.69 -0.58
N ALA A 298 -17.49 -12.01 -1.69
CA ALA A 298 -18.61 -11.05 -1.77
C ALA A 298 -19.97 -11.73 -1.55
N PHE A 299 -20.22 -12.85 -2.25
CA PHE A 299 -21.48 -13.58 -2.14
C PHE A 299 -21.68 -14.20 -0.75
N ALA A 300 -20.64 -14.74 -0.13
CA ALA A 300 -20.71 -15.26 1.23
C ALA A 300 -21.15 -14.17 2.24
N HIS A 301 -20.64 -12.94 2.07
CA HIS A 301 -21.10 -11.79 2.86
C HIS A 301 -22.57 -11.45 2.57
N TYR A 302 -22.96 -11.36 1.29
CA TYR A 302 -24.35 -11.04 0.93
C TYR A 302 -25.35 -12.08 1.45
N PHE A 303 -25.05 -13.38 1.37
CA PHE A 303 -25.94 -14.42 1.91
C PHE A 303 -26.07 -14.34 3.43
N THR A 304 -24.98 -14.02 4.13
CA THR A 304 -25.00 -13.79 5.59
C THR A 304 -25.91 -12.60 5.92
N GLU A 305 -25.75 -11.48 5.22
CA GLU A 305 -26.56 -10.27 5.45
C GLU A 305 -28.03 -10.47 5.05
N MET A 306 -28.31 -11.16 3.94
CA MET A 306 -29.68 -11.48 3.53
C MET A 306 -30.39 -12.37 4.54
N THR A 307 -29.70 -13.39 5.06
CA THR A 307 -30.24 -14.26 6.12
C THR A 307 -30.59 -13.46 7.37
N ALA A 308 -29.70 -12.57 7.81
CA ALA A 308 -29.95 -11.71 8.96
C ALA A 308 -31.13 -10.74 8.71
N LEU A 309 -31.20 -10.11 7.54
CA LEU A 309 -32.31 -9.23 7.17
C LEU A 309 -33.65 -9.96 7.13
N GLU A 310 -33.70 -11.21 6.65
CA GLU A 310 -34.92 -12.03 6.69
C GLU A 310 -35.42 -12.24 8.12
N GLU A 311 -34.50 -12.47 9.07
CA GLU A 311 -34.85 -12.63 10.49
C GLU A 311 -35.33 -11.31 11.11
N GLU A 312 -34.62 -10.21 10.84
CA GLU A 312 -34.85 -8.89 11.44
C GLU A 312 -36.11 -8.18 10.88
N LEU A 313 -36.34 -8.21 9.56
CA LEU A 313 -37.42 -7.45 8.89
C LEU A 313 -38.76 -8.23 8.90
N SER A 314 -39.30 -8.39 10.11
CA SER A 314 -40.52 -9.15 10.43
C SER A 314 -41.83 -8.35 10.39
N MET A 315 -41.82 -7.14 9.83
CA MET A 315 -42.95 -6.20 9.93
C MET A 315 -44.22 -6.76 9.29
N SER A 316 -45.32 -6.67 10.03
CA SER A 316 -46.61 -7.23 9.62
C SER A 316 -47.43 -6.26 8.78
N ALA A 317 -47.99 -6.72 7.67
CA ALA A 317 -48.94 -5.98 6.83
C ALA A 317 -50.22 -5.55 7.59
N ARG A 318 -50.44 -6.08 8.80
CA ARG A 318 -51.54 -5.64 9.70
C ARG A 318 -51.24 -4.32 10.42
N LEU A 319 -49.96 -3.97 10.53
CA LEU A 319 -49.48 -2.84 11.33
C LEU A 319 -48.86 -1.75 10.47
N VAL A 320 -48.24 -2.12 9.34
CA VAL A 320 -47.55 -1.17 8.46
C VAL A 320 -48.13 -1.21 7.06
N THR A 321 -48.07 -0.07 6.38
CA THR A 321 -48.33 0.03 4.94
C THR A 321 -47.05 -0.33 4.19
N VAL A 322 -47.20 -1.00 3.04
CA VAL A 322 -46.09 -1.36 2.15
C VAL A 322 -46.35 -0.80 0.76
N SER A 323 -45.28 -0.55 -0.01
CA SER A 323 -45.41 -0.12 -1.41
C SER A 323 -45.92 -1.24 -2.33
N ASP A 324 -46.46 -0.85 -3.48
CA ASP A 324 -46.94 -1.78 -4.51
C ASP A 324 -45.77 -2.60 -5.07
N GLU A 325 -44.59 -2.00 -5.24
CA GLU A 325 -43.38 -2.66 -5.70
C GLU A 325 -42.90 -3.73 -4.71
N LEU A 326 -42.94 -3.45 -3.40
CA LEU A 326 -42.59 -4.46 -2.38
C LEU A 326 -43.60 -5.62 -2.40
N THR A 327 -44.88 -5.31 -2.58
CA THR A 327 -45.93 -6.33 -2.67
C THR A 327 -45.70 -7.24 -3.87
N ALA A 328 -45.37 -6.66 -5.03
CA ALA A 328 -45.04 -7.42 -6.24
C ALA A 328 -43.81 -8.34 -6.04
N LEU A 329 -42.76 -7.85 -5.36
CA LEU A 329 -41.62 -8.69 -4.98
C LEU A 329 -42.04 -9.82 -4.05
N ALA A 330 -42.81 -9.52 -2.98
CA ALA A 330 -43.25 -10.52 -2.01
C ALA A 330 -44.12 -11.61 -2.64
N ASP A 331 -44.94 -11.26 -3.63
CA ASP A 331 -45.88 -12.18 -4.30
C ASP A 331 -45.20 -13.22 -5.20
N ALA A 332 -43.93 -13.02 -5.56
CA ALA A 332 -43.13 -14.07 -6.19
C ALA A 332 -42.74 -15.21 -5.21
N CYS A 333 -42.92 -15.03 -3.89
CA CYS A 333 -42.76 -16.08 -2.89
C CYS A 333 -44.12 -16.51 -2.33
N HIS A 334 -44.53 -17.75 -2.63
CA HIS A 334 -45.76 -18.34 -2.13
C HIS A 334 -45.55 -19.10 -0.80
N GLU A 335 -45.59 -18.38 0.31
CA GLU A 335 -45.50 -18.95 1.67
C GLU A 335 -46.73 -18.55 2.52
N PRO A 336 -47.82 -19.35 2.51
CA PRO A 336 -49.06 -19.02 3.23
C PRO A 336 -48.87 -18.81 4.73
N ALA A 337 -47.89 -19.48 5.35
CA ALA A 337 -47.58 -19.35 6.77
C ALA A 337 -47.02 -17.96 7.15
N ARG A 338 -46.54 -17.19 6.18
CA ARG A 338 -45.94 -15.85 6.35
C ARG A 338 -46.66 -14.81 5.50
N ALA A 339 -47.93 -15.06 5.17
CA ALA A 339 -48.70 -14.19 4.28
C ALA A 339 -48.79 -12.74 4.77
N ASP A 340 -48.73 -12.52 6.09
CA ASP A 340 -48.76 -11.19 6.70
C ASP A 340 -47.37 -10.55 6.92
N GLU A 341 -46.27 -11.16 6.47
CA GLU A 341 -44.89 -10.65 6.59
C GLU A 341 -44.30 -10.28 5.20
N PRO A 342 -44.74 -9.18 4.57
CA PRO A 342 -44.36 -8.85 3.18
C PRO A 342 -42.86 -8.59 3.00
N TYR A 343 -42.19 -7.95 3.96
CA TYR A 343 -40.75 -7.68 3.87
C TYR A 343 -39.92 -8.97 3.86
N ARG A 344 -40.21 -9.91 4.77
CA ARG A 344 -39.54 -11.21 4.81
C ARG A 344 -39.77 -12.01 3.53
N ARG A 345 -40.99 -12.02 2.99
CA ARG A 345 -41.28 -12.67 1.70
C ARG A 345 -40.50 -12.03 0.55
N ALA A 346 -40.45 -10.70 0.46
CA ALA A 346 -39.67 -9.99 -0.54
C ALA A 346 -38.16 -10.30 -0.43
N LEU A 347 -37.60 -10.29 0.78
CA LEU A 347 -36.19 -10.64 1.02
C LEU A 347 -35.87 -12.09 0.61
N ARG A 348 -36.78 -13.04 0.83
CA ARG A 348 -36.61 -14.43 0.38
C ARG A 348 -36.57 -14.55 -1.15
N VAL A 349 -37.35 -13.72 -1.86
CA VAL A 349 -37.29 -13.63 -3.33
C VAL A 349 -35.93 -13.11 -3.76
N ILE A 350 -35.48 -12.01 -3.16
CA ILE A 350 -34.16 -11.41 -3.43
C ILE A 350 -33.03 -12.42 -3.17
N HIS A 351 -33.10 -13.10 -2.02
CA HIS A 351 -32.13 -14.10 -1.62
C HIS A 351 -32.11 -15.28 -2.60
N ALA A 352 -33.27 -15.79 -3.01
CA ALA A 352 -33.31 -16.90 -3.97
C ALA A 352 -32.82 -16.51 -5.37
N ARG A 353 -33.07 -15.28 -5.83
CA ARG A 353 -32.46 -14.75 -7.06
C ARG A 353 -30.94 -14.64 -6.93
N LEU A 354 -30.44 -14.20 -5.77
CA LEU A 354 -29.01 -14.14 -5.48
C LEU A 354 -28.37 -15.54 -5.46
N THR A 355 -29.07 -16.55 -4.90
CA THR A 355 -28.66 -17.96 -4.96
C THR A 355 -28.59 -18.46 -6.39
N ALA A 356 -29.58 -18.16 -7.23
CA ALA A 356 -29.55 -18.51 -8.65
C ALA A 356 -28.34 -17.87 -9.38
N THR A 357 -28.05 -16.60 -9.10
CA THR A 357 -26.86 -15.92 -9.63
C THR A 357 -25.57 -16.59 -9.18
N GLY A 358 -25.42 -16.87 -7.87
CA GLY A 358 -24.23 -17.53 -7.32
C GLY A 358 -23.95 -18.89 -7.97
N ARG A 359 -25.00 -19.68 -8.23
CA ARG A 359 -24.91 -20.97 -8.91
C ARG A 359 -24.42 -20.88 -10.36
N GLU A 360 -24.70 -19.78 -11.04
CA GLU A 360 -24.27 -19.56 -12.42
C GLU A 360 -22.81 -19.11 -12.49
N ILE A 361 -22.38 -18.21 -11.60
CA ILE A 361 -21.11 -17.49 -11.76
C ILE A 361 -19.98 -17.95 -10.84
N LEU A 362 -20.28 -18.63 -9.72
CA LEU A 362 -19.28 -19.06 -8.75
C LEU A 362 -18.81 -20.50 -8.99
N ASP A 363 -17.50 -20.71 -8.86
CA ASP A 363 -16.90 -22.04 -8.91
C ASP A 363 -17.20 -22.87 -7.64
N GLU A 364 -17.49 -22.21 -6.52
CA GLU A 364 -17.79 -22.81 -5.22
C GLU A 364 -18.94 -22.05 -4.55
N GLN A 365 -19.96 -22.79 -4.08
CA GLN A 365 -21.13 -22.19 -3.43
C GLN A 365 -20.87 -21.94 -1.93
N PRO A 366 -21.18 -20.74 -1.42
CA PRO A 366 -21.10 -20.42 0.00
C PRO A 366 -22.28 -21.04 0.79
N GLU A 367 -22.23 -20.92 2.12
CA GLU A 367 -23.33 -21.32 3.01
C GLU A 367 -24.57 -20.41 2.85
N HIS A 368 -25.71 -20.84 3.40
CA HIS A 368 -26.99 -20.12 3.44
C HIS A 368 -27.76 -19.99 2.11
N GLU A 369 -27.54 -20.87 1.13
CA GLU A 369 -28.37 -20.88 -0.09
C GLU A 369 -29.88 -21.02 0.19
N LEU A 370 -30.70 -20.31 -0.60
CA LEU A 370 -32.14 -20.45 -0.65
C LEU A 370 -32.61 -20.69 -2.09
N ASP A 371 -33.17 -21.86 -2.38
CA ASP A 371 -33.67 -22.16 -3.72
C ASP A 371 -35.20 -22.11 -3.78
N LEU A 372 -35.70 -21.15 -4.56
CA LEU A 372 -37.12 -21.02 -4.91
C LEU A 372 -37.37 -21.15 -6.42
N GLY A 373 -36.36 -21.55 -7.21
CA GLY A 373 -36.46 -21.67 -8.67
C GLY A 373 -36.64 -20.34 -9.40
N LEU A 374 -36.08 -19.25 -8.87
CA LEU A 374 -36.15 -17.92 -9.46
C LEU A 374 -34.98 -17.64 -10.41
N GLU A 375 -35.19 -16.71 -11.35
CA GLU A 375 -34.18 -16.32 -12.32
C GLU A 375 -33.04 -15.51 -11.68
N PRO A 376 -31.78 -15.72 -12.12
CA PRO A 376 -30.62 -15.00 -11.61
C PRO A 376 -30.66 -13.52 -11.96
N TYR A 377 -30.02 -12.69 -11.12
CA TYR A 377 -29.60 -11.34 -11.50
C TYR A 377 -28.53 -11.38 -12.57
N ARG A 378 -28.65 -10.51 -13.59
CA ARG A 378 -27.66 -10.34 -14.66
C ARG A 378 -26.50 -9.42 -14.26
N ALA A 379 -26.76 -8.51 -13.35
CA ALA A 379 -25.80 -7.51 -12.90
C ALA A 379 -26.08 -7.12 -11.44
N PRO A 380 -25.06 -6.66 -10.69
CA PRO A 380 -25.23 -6.23 -9.31
C PRO A 380 -26.21 -5.06 -9.15
N GLY A 381 -26.39 -4.25 -10.20
CA GLY A 381 -27.37 -3.16 -10.20
C GLY A 381 -28.83 -3.65 -10.09
N GLU A 382 -29.16 -4.84 -10.61
CA GLU A 382 -30.50 -5.41 -10.47
C GLU A 382 -30.75 -5.90 -9.03
N PHE A 383 -29.73 -6.48 -8.39
CA PHE A 383 -29.78 -6.87 -6.99
C PHE A 383 -29.96 -5.63 -6.08
N LEU A 384 -29.18 -4.58 -6.34
CA LEU A 384 -29.31 -3.31 -5.62
C LEU A 384 -30.70 -2.68 -5.82
N ALA A 385 -31.27 -2.73 -7.03
CA ALA A 385 -32.59 -2.18 -7.31
C ALA A 385 -33.70 -2.86 -6.49
N ASP A 386 -33.64 -4.20 -6.33
CA ASP A 386 -34.59 -4.90 -5.47
C ASP A 386 -34.41 -4.51 -3.98
N LEU A 387 -33.17 -4.32 -3.50
CA LEU A 387 -32.91 -3.80 -2.15
C LEU A 387 -33.40 -2.34 -1.98
N ASP A 388 -33.31 -1.52 -3.04
CA ASP A 388 -33.83 -0.15 -3.06
C ASP A 388 -35.36 -0.12 -2.93
N VAL A 389 -36.07 -1.12 -3.46
CA VAL A 389 -37.52 -1.27 -3.24
C VAL A 389 -37.84 -1.51 -1.76
N VAL A 390 -37.06 -2.36 -1.09
CA VAL A 390 -37.20 -2.60 0.36
C VAL A 390 -36.96 -1.31 1.15
N ASP A 391 -35.89 -0.58 0.84
CA ASP A 391 -35.56 0.70 1.49
C ASP A 391 -36.64 1.75 1.30
N ALA A 392 -37.10 1.94 0.06
CA ALA A 392 -38.15 2.92 -0.27
C ALA A 392 -39.46 2.62 0.48
N SER A 393 -39.84 1.34 0.57
CA SER A 393 -41.04 0.92 1.31
C SER A 393 -40.92 1.16 2.82
N LEU A 394 -39.76 0.88 3.42
CA LEU A 394 -39.49 1.19 4.84
C LEU A 394 -39.53 2.69 5.12
N ARG A 395 -38.91 3.51 4.27
CA ARG A 395 -38.94 4.97 4.42
C ARG A 395 -40.37 5.50 4.25
N GLY A 396 -41.11 4.97 3.28
CA GLY A 396 -42.48 5.36 2.97
C GLY A 396 -43.47 5.12 4.12
N ASN A 397 -43.22 4.13 4.98
CA ASN A 397 -44.07 3.85 6.15
C ASN A 397 -43.53 4.38 7.48
N GLY A 398 -42.49 5.23 7.45
CA GLY A 398 -41.90 5.87 8.62
C GLY A 398 -40.85 5.03 9.37
N SER A 399 -40.44 3.88 8.83
CA SER A 399 -39.42 2.98 9.42
C SER A 399 -37.99 3.37 9.05
N VAL A 400 -37.68 4.66 8.98
CA VAL A 400 -36.36 5.18 8.56
C VAL A 400 -35.21 4.63 9.40
N VAL A 401 -35.40 4.54 10.73
CA VAL A 401 -34.39 4.00 11.66
C VAL A 401 -34.02 2.54 11.35
N VAL A 402 -34.98 1.76 10.84
CA VAL A 402 -34.74 0.36 10.43
C VAL A 402 -34.03 0.32 9.08
N ALA A 403 -34.43 1.20 8.15
CA ALA A 403 -33.80 1.30 6.84
C ALA A 403 -32.32 1.73 6.91
N ASP A 404 -31.98 2.63 7.84
CA ASP A 404 -30.64 3.21 8.00
C ASP A 404 -29.64 2.29 8.72
N ASP A 405 -30.04 1.09 9.17
CA ASP A 405 -29.14 0.11 9.81
C ASP A 405 -28.58 -0.93 8.80
N ARG A 406 -28.89 -2.22 8.97
CA ARG A 406 -28.30 -3.31 8.16
C ARG A 406 -28.60 -3.19 6.68
N LEU A 407 -29.81 -2.79 6.31
CA LEU A 407 -30.21 -2.65 4.91
C LEU A 407 -29.36 -1.59 4.19
N ALA A 408 -29.16 -0.42 4.81
CA ALA A 408 -28.31 0.62 4.26
C ALA A 408 -26.86 0.15 4.09
N ARG A 409 -26.30 -0.56 5.10
CA ARG A 409 -24.95 -1.16 5.02
C ARG A 409 -24.84 -2.14 3.85
N LEU A 410 -25.80 -3.05 3.67
CA LEU A 410 -25.80 -4.02 2.57
C LEU A 410 -25.92 -3.31 1.20
N ARG A 411 -26.79 -2.31 1.08
CA ARG A 411 -26.93 -1.54 -0.17
C ARG A 411 -25.62 -0.85 -0.56
N GLU A 412 -24.95 -0.19 0.38
CA GLU A 412 -23.64 0.42 0.12
C GLU A 412 -22.56 -0.65 -0.16
N ALA A 413 -22.59 -1.79 0.53
CA ALA A 413 -21.68 -2.90 0.23
C ALA A 413 -21.85 -3.39 -1.23
N VAL A 414 -23.08 -3.57 -1.72
CA VAL A 414 -23.34 -3.95 -3.11
C VAL A 414 -22.86 -2.87 -4.09
N ARG A 415 -23.06 -1.57 -3.77
CA ARG A 415 -22.55 -0.46 -4.59
C ARG A 415 -21.02 -0.48 -4.72
N VAL A 416 -20.31 -0.79 -3.64
CA VAL A 416 -18.85 -0.80 -3.59
C VAL A 416 -18.27 -2.07 -4.22
N PHE A 417 -18.74 -3.23 -3.79
CA PHE A 417 -18.10 -4.52 -4.06
C PHE A 417 -18.72 -5.25 -5.28
N GLY A 418 -19.97 -4.96 -5.63
CA GLY A 418 -20.69 -5.63 -6.72
C GLY A 418 -20.60 -7.16 -6.63
N PHE A 419 -20.52 -7.84 -7.77
CA PHE A 419 -20.30 -9.31 -7.83
C PHE A 419 -18.82 -9.71 -7.96
N HIS A 420 -17.90 -8.73 -7.95
CA HIS A 420 -16.48 -8.93 -8.21
C HIS A 420 -15.58 -8.68 -7.00
N LEU A 421 -16.13 -8.12 -5.91
CA LEU A 421 -15.46 -7.68 -4.67
C LEU A 421 -14.48 -6.52 -4.87
N CYS A 422 -13.49 -6.66 -5.74
CA CYS A 422 -12.50 -5.64 -6.02
C CYS A 422 -11.97 -5.77 -7.45
N GLY A 423 -11.51 -4.66 -8.03
CA GLY A 423 -10.88 -4.69 -9.34
C GLY A 423 -9.51 -5.36 -9.30
N LEU A 424 -9.30 -6.37 -10.15
CA LEU A 424 -8.00 -7.00 -10.36
C LEU A 424 -7.27 -6.28 -11.50
N ASP A 425 -6.21 -5.52 -11.19
CA ASP A 425 -5.38 -4.93 -12.24
C ASP A 425 -4.49 -6.01 -12.86
N MET A 426 -4.45 -6.05 -14.19
CA MET A 426 -3.47 -6.85 -14.93
C MET A 426 -2.19 -6.03 -15.10
N ARG A 427 -1.01 -6.62 -14.90
CA ARG A 427 0.26 -5.90 -15.12
C ARG A 427 1.32 -6.77 -15.78
N GLN A 428 1.99 -6.24 -16.80
CA GLN A 428 3.10 -6.90 -17.51
C GLN A 428 4.07 -5.88 -18.12
N ASN A 429 5.32 -6.30 -18.35
CA ASN A 429 6.37 -5.50 -18.97
C ASN A 429 6.15 -5.35 -20.50
N SER A 430 6.40 -4.14 -21.02
CA SER A 430 6.31 -3.78 -22.45
C SER A 430 7.12 -4.71 -23.37
N GLU A 431 8.33 -5.12 -22.97
CA GLU A 431 9.18 -6.03 -23.77
C GLU A 431 8.47 -7.37 -24.06
N VAL A 432 7.64 -7.85 -23.13
CA VAL A 432 6.85 -9.08 -23.34
C VAL A 432 5.71 -8.82 -24.33
N HIS A 433 5.10 -7.62 -24.32
CA HIS A 433 4.08 -7.25 -25.30
C HIS A 433 4.67 -7.21 -26.70
N GLU A 434 5.81 -6.55 -26.88
CA GLU A 434 6.53 -6.46 -28.16
C GLU A 434 6.82 -7.86 -28.72
N GLN A 435 7.38 -8.75 -27.89
CA GLN A 435 7.71 -10.13 -28.29
C GLN A 435 6.47 -10.90 -28.74
N VAL A 436 5.39 -10.86 -27.96
CA VAL A 436 4.15 -11.57 -28.28
C VAL A 436 3.51 -10.99 -29.53
N VAL A 437 3.36 -9.66 -29.62
CA VAL A 437 2.73 -8.99 -30.77
C VAL A 437 3.54 -9.20 -32.05
N ALA A 438 4.88 -9.16 -31.99
CA ALA A 438 5.73 -9.50 -33.13
C ALA A 438 5.44 -10.91 -33.66
N GLU A 439 5.29 -11.88 -32.76
CA GLU A 439 4.98 -13.26 -33.11
C GLU A 439 3.58 -13.39 -33.73
N LEU A 440 2.57 -12.70 -33.17
CA LEU A 440 1.20 -12.70 -33.72
C LEU A 440 1.16 -12.09 -35.13
N LEU A 441 1.85 -10.97 -35.34
CA LEU A 441 1.92 -10.30 -36.64
C LEU A 441 2.65 -11.15 -37.69
N ALA A 442 3.70 -11.85 -37.29
CA ALA A 442 4.43 -12.77 -38.17
C ALA A 442 3.58 -13.98 -38.55
N TRP A 443 2.91 -14.60 -37.58
CA TRP A 443 2.01 -15.73 -37.82
C TRP A 443 0.85 -15.37 -38.74
N ALA A 444 0.23 -14.20 -38.51
CA ALA A 444 -0.88 -13.70 -39.32
C ALA A 444 -0.46 -13.24 -40.73
N GLY A 445 0.85 -13.24 -41.04
CA GLY A 445 1.40 -12.77 -42.31
C GLY A 445 1.30 -11.26 -42.50
N VAL A 446 1.14 -10.50 -41.41
CA VAL A 446 1.07 -9.02 -41.45
C VAL A 446 2.47 -8.41 -41.54
N HIS A 447 3.41 -8.89 -40.72
CA HIS A 447 4.80 -8.44 -40.76
C HIS A 447 5.73 -9.49 -40.14
N SER A 448 6.79 -9.89 -40.85
CA SER A 448 7.67 -10.99 -40.41
C SER A 448 8.68 -10.60 -39.33
N ASP A 449 9.00 -9.31 -39.20
CA ASP A 449 10.02 -8.81 -38.26
C ASP A 449 9.61 -7.44 -37.70
N TYR A 450 8.53 -7.41 -36.91
CA TYR A 450 7.98 -6.18 -36.33
C TYR A 450 9.01 -5.43 -35.47
N ALA A 451 9.87 -6.14 -34.74
CA ALA A 451 10.83 -5.55 -33.81
C ALA A 451 11.92 -4.72 -34.52
N SER A 452 12.20 -4.92 -35.81
CA SER A 452 13.15 -4.07 -36.54
C SER A 452 12.56 -2.76 -37.05
N LEU A 453 11.24 -2.56 -36.95
CA LEU A 453 10.59 -1.33 -37.40
C LEU A 453 10.92 -0.15 -36.47
N PRO A 454 11.16 1.05 -37.01
CA PRO A 454 11.22 2.28 -36.23
C PRO A 454 9.83 2.65 -35.69
N GLU A 455 9.80 3.39 -34.58
CA GLU A 455 8.58 3.72 -33.83
C GLU A 455 7.41 4.26 -34.69
N PRO A 456 7.59 5.22 -35.62
CA PRO A 456 6.47 5.70 -36.43
C PRO A 456 5.82 4.61 -37.30
N GLN A 457 6.61 3.65 -37.78
CA GLN A 457 6.12 2.53 -38.60
C GLN A 457 5.42 1.48 -37.73
N ARG A 458 5.90 1.25 -36.50
CA ARG A 458 5.21 0.42 -35.50
C ARG A 458 3.83 0.99 -35.19
N VAL A 459 3.76 2.29 -34.88
CA VAL A 459 2.51 3.00 -34.56
C VAL A 459 1.51 2.91 -35.71
N GLU A 460 1.94 3.20 -36.95
CA GLU A 460 1.06 3.13 -38.12
C GLU A 460 0.50 1.71 -38.33
N LEU A 461 1.36 0.69 -38.21
CA LEU A 461 0.97 -0.71 -38.37
C LEU A 461 -0.03 -1.13 -37.29
N LEU A 462 0.27 -0.86 -36.02
CA LEU A 462 -0.59 -1.27 -34.90
C LEU A 462 -1.94 -0.54 -34.95
N ALA A 463 -1.96 0.77 -35.22
CA ALA A 463 -3.21 1.53 -35.34
C ALA A 463 -4.14 0.96 -36.43
N ARG A 464 -3.56 0.52 -37.56
CA ARG A 464 -4.29 -0.15 -38.64
C ARG A 464 -4.82 -1.52 -38.21
N GLU A 465 -4.01 -2.33 -37.53
CA GLU A 465 -4.42 -3.67 -37.08
C GLU A 465 -5.47 -3.61 -35.96
N ILE A 466 -5.40 -2.65 -35.04
CA ILE A 466 -6.45 -2.41 -34.03
C ILE A 466 -7.79 -2.11 -34.71
N SER A 467 -7.77 -1.30 -35.77
CA SER A 467 -8.97 -0.94 -36.54
C SER A 467 -9.53 -2.08 -37.40
N THR A 468 -8.76 -3.15 -37.62
CA THR A 468 -9.15 -4.25 -38.50
C THR A 468 -9.91 -5.33 -37.73
N ARG A 469 -11.09 -5.75 -38.20
CA ARG A 469 -11.94 -6.75 -37.51
C ARG A 469 -11.39 -8.18 -37.49
N ARG A 470 -10.49 -8.53 -38.41
CA ARG A 470 -9.93 -9.88 -38.46
C ARG A 470 -9.09 -10.15 -37.20
N PRO A 471 -9.23 -11.32 -36.56
CA PRO A 471 -8.28 -11.75 -35.54
C PRO A 471 -6.89 -11.97 -36.13
N LEU A 472 -5.86 -11.72 -35.32
CA LEU A 472 -4.47 -12.09 -35.63
C LEU A 472 -4.17 -13.54 -35.27
N THR A 473 -5.09 -14.27 -34.63
CA THR A 473 -4.88 -15.67 -34.22
C THR A 473 -6.05 -16.58 -34.63
N GLY A 474 -5.85 -17.90 -34.62
CA GLY A 474 -6.90 -18.90 -34.88
C GLY A 474 -6.57 -20.25 -34.23
N GLU A 475 -7.45 -21.25 -34.37
CA GLU A 475 -7.29 -22.57 -33.72
C GLU A 475 -6.01 -23.31 -34.13
N GLY A 476 -5.48 -23.05 -35.33
CA GLY A 476 -4.24 -23.63 -35.85
C GLY A 476 -2.98 -22.79 -35.57
N ALA A 477 -3.02 -21.84 -34.63
CA ALA A 477 -1.88 -20.96 -34.39
C ALA A 477 -0.70 -21.69 -33.72
N GLU A 478 0.45 -21.70 -34.39
CA GLU A 478 1.69 -22.26 -33.88
C GLU A 478 2.48 -21.18 -33.15
N LEU A 479 2.08 -20.93 -31.89
CA LEU A 479 2.69 -19.92 -31.03
C LEU A 479 3.63 -20.55 -29.99
N SER A 480 4.63 -19.79 -29.58
CA SER A 480 5.55 -20.05 -28.49
C SER A 480 4.81 -20.24 -27.16
N GLU A 481 5.48 -20.86 -26.19
CA GLU A 481 4.91 -21.03 -24.84
C GLU A 481 4.59 -19.67 -24.20
N LEU A 482 5.44 -18.66 -24.42
CA LEU A 482 5.23 -17.31 -23.92
C LEU A 482 3.98 -16.68 -24.53
N ALA A 483 3.86 -16.64 -25.86
CA ALA A 483 2.71 -16.05 -26.54
C ALA A 483 1.40 -16.75 -26.18
N ARG A 484 1.40 -18.09 -26.13
CA ARG A 484 0.21 -18.86 -25.71
C ARG A 484 -0.20 -18.52 -24.28
N LYS A 485 0.77 -18.52 -23.36
CA LYS A 485 0.53 -18.21 -21.96
C LYS A 485 -0.04 -16.80 -21.77
N GLU A 486 0.55 -15.80 -22.42
CA GLU A 486 0.10 -14.41 -22.33
C GLU A 486 -1.32 -14.23 -22.90
N LEU A 487 -1.62 -14.84 -24.05
CA LEU A 487 -2.98 -14.84 -24.60
C LEU A 487 -3.99 -15.51 -23.67
N ASP A 488 -3.65 -16.65 -23.07
CA ASP A 488 -4.54 -17.36 -22.15
C ASP A 488 -4.82 -16.54 -20.88
N ILE A 489 -3.84 -15.77 -20.41
CA ILE A 489 -4.00 -14.83 -19.29
C ILE A 489 -4.99 -13.71 -19.66
N VAL A 490 -4.85 -13.07 -20.83
CA VAL A 490 -5.78 -12.02 -21.25
C VAL A 490 -7.18 -12.57 -21.53
N ARG A 491 -7.31 -13.81 -22.04
CA ARG A 491 -8.60 -14.51 -22.16
C ARG A 491 -9.23 -14.83 -20.81
N ALA A 492 -8.44 -15.16 -19.79
CA ALA A 492 -8.95 -15.33 -18.43
C ALA A 492 -9.50 -14.01 -17.86
N ALA A 493 -8.83 -12.88 -18.13
CA ALA A 493 -9.37 -11.56 -17.81
C ALA A 493 -10.68 -11.26 -18.57
N ALA A 494 -10.76 -11.62 -19.85
CA ALA A 494 -11.98 -11.48 -20.66
C ALA A 494 -13.16 -12.28 -20.07
N ARG A 495 -12.90 -13.51 -19.62
CA ARG A 495 -13.89 -14.30 -18.88
C ARG A 495 -14.32 -13.60 -17.59
N ALA A 496 -13.40 -13.06 -16.80
CA ALA A 496 -13.75 -12.38 -15.56
C ALA A 496 -14.65 -11.15 -15.81
N VAL A 497 -14.35 -10.36 -16.85
CA VAL A 497 -15.19 -9.23 -17.28
C VAL A 497 -16.59 -9.68 -17.71
N SER A 498 -16.68 -10.78 -18.47
CA SER A 498 -17.95 -11.34 -18.93
C SER A 498 -18.81 -11.87 -17.77
N VAL A 499 -18.20 -12.58 -16.82
CA VAL A 499 -18.90 -13.27 -15.73
C VAL A 499 -19.24 -12.35 -14.56
N PHE A 500 -18.30 -11.49 -14.15
CA PHE A 500 -18.43 -10.66 -12.93
C PHE A 500 -18.65 -9.17 -13.24
N GLY A 501 -18.61 -8.78 -14.51
CA GLY A 501 -18.75 -7.41 -14.99
C GLY A 501 -17.43 -6.68 -15.21
N ALA A 502 -17.48 -5.55 -15.93
CA ALA A 502 -16.30 -4.77 -16.34
C ALA A 502 -15.37 -4.34 -15.19
N GLN A 503 -15.92 -4.12 -13.99
CA GLN A 503 -15.13 -3.71 -12.83
C GLN A 503 -14.25 -4.83 -12.25
N ALA A 504 -14.46 -6.10 -12.65
CA ALA A 504 -13.64 -7.21 -12.21
C ALA A 504 -12.18 -7.10 -12.69
N VAL A 505 -11.97 -6.53 -13.89
CA VAL A 505 -10.65 -6.22 -14.45
C VAL A 505 -10.69 -4.80 -15.01
N PRO A 506 -10.50 -3.77 -14.17
CA PRO A 506 -10.69 -2.39 -14.60
C PRO A 506 -9.56 -1.89 -15.50
N ASN A 507 -8.34 -2.42 -15.34
CA ASN A 507 -7.13 -1.92 -15.98
C ASN A 507 -6.15 -3.02 -16.41
N TYR A 508 -5.33 -2.65 -17.40
CA TYR A 508 -4.14 -3.33 -17.86
C TYR A 508 -2.96 -2.35 -17.83
N ILE A 509 -2.01 -2.60 -16.94
CA ILE A 509 -0.85 -1.74 -16.65
C ILE A 509 0.38 -2.25 -17.41
N ILE A 510 1.08 -1.34 -18.07
CA ILE A 510 2.28 -1.62 -18.88
C ILE A 510 3.51 -1.11 -18.15
N SER A 511 4.26 -2.02 -17.51
CA SER A 511 5.52 -1.69 -16.83
C SER A 511 6.62 -1.39 -17.84
N MET A 512 7.52 -0.45 -17.50
CA MET A 512 8.57 0.05 -18.41
C MET A 512 7.99 0.58 -19.74
N CYS A 513 6.91 1.35 -19.68
CA CYS A 513 6.35 2.00 -20.85
C CYS A 513 7.22 3.19 -21.26
N GLN A 514 7.67 3.23 -22.51
CA GLN A 514 8.59 4.24 -23.04
C GLN A 514 8.06 4.90 -24.33
N SER A 515 7.09 4.27 -25.01
CA SER A 515 6.66 4.69 -26.35
C SER A 515 5.15 4.57 -26.58
N VAL A 516 4.69 5.06 -27.73
CA VAL A 516 3.29 4.94 -28.14
C VAL A 516 2.99 3.51 -28.59
N SER A 517 3.95 2.83 -29.22
CA SER A 517 3.78 1.42 -29.62
C SER A 517 3.49 0.51 -28.43
N ASP A 518 4.09 0.74 -27.25
CA ASP A 518 3.81 -0.05 -26.04
C ASP A 518 2.31 -0.02 -25.67
N LEU A 519 1.67 1.15 -25.75
CA LEU A 519 0.22 1.30 -25.49
C LEU A 519 -0.61 0.54 -26.53
N LEU A 520 -0.21 0.59 -27.79
CA LEU A 520 -0.92 -0.04 -28.90
C LEU A 520 -0.72 -1.56 -28.94
N GLU A 521 0.42 -2.07 -28.49
CA GLU A 521 0.67 -3.50 -28.34
C GLU A 521 -0.25 -4.12 -27.29
N ALA A 522 -0.40 -3.45 -26.13
CA ALA A 522 -1.40 -3.85 -25.13
C ALA A 522 -2.83 -3.81 -25.71
N ALA A 523 -3.15 -2.79 -26.53
CA ALA A 523 -4.43 -2.70 -27.20
C ALA A 523 -4.68 -3.88 -28.16
N ILE A 524 -3.66 -4.33 -28.92
CA ILE A 524 -3.75 -5.54 -29.75
C ILE A 524 -4.05 -6.77 -28.89
N LEU A 525 -3.36 -6.97 -27.77
CA LEU A 525 -3.61 -8.12 -26.90
C LEU A 525 -5.04 -8.11 -26.32
N LEU A 526 -5.53 -6.95 -25.89
CA LEU A 526 -6.91 -6.79 -25.42
C LEU A 526 -7.92 -7.08 -26.54
N LYS A 527 -7.65 -6.62 -27.76
CA LYS A 527 -8.50 -6.90 -28.94
C LYS A 527 -8.57 -8.39 -29.23
N GLU A 528 -7.44 -9.10 -29.24
CA GLU A 528 -7.39 -10.53 -29.52
C GLU A 528 -8.13 -11.38 -28.47
N ALA A 529 -8.31 -10.86 -27.25
CA ALA A 529 -9.12 -11.48 -26.21
C ALA A 529 -10.60 -11.05 -26.21
N GLY A 530 -11.01 -10.13 -27.08
CA GLY A 530 -12.37 -9.58 -27.11
C GLY A 530 -12.65 -8.52 -26.02
N LEU A 531 -11.60 -7.95 -25.42
CA LEU A 531 -11.66 -6.86 -24.44
C LEU A 531 -11.52 -5.47 -25.08
N LEU A 532 -11.35 -5.42 -26.41
CA LEU A 532 -11.33 -4.19 -27.19
C LEU A 532 -11.97 -4.42 -28.57
N ASP A 533 -12.99 -3.62 -28.90
CA ASP A 533 -13.56 -3.55 -30.25
C ASP A 533 -13.82 -2.07 -30.62
N VAL A 534 -12.99 -1.55 -31.53
CA VAL A 534 -13.12 -0.17 -32.06
C VAL A 534 -13.94 -0.11 -33.34
N SER A 535 -14.43 -1.25 -33.84
CA SER A 535 -15.07 -1.33 -35.15
C SER A 535 -16.47 -0.69 -35.20
N GLY A 536 -17.03 -0.39 -34.03
CA GLY A 536 -18.23 0.43 -33.83
C GLY A 536 -17.96 1.93 -33.68
N ALA A 537 -16.71 2.40 -33.80
CA ALA A 537 -16.33 3.80 -33.58
C ALA A 537 -17.15 4.79 -34.44
N ALA A 538 -17.43 4.44 -35.69
CA ALA A 538 -18.25 5.26 -36.59
C ALA A 538 -19.72 5.46 -36.10
N HIS A 539 -20.18 4.62 -35.18
CA HIS A 539 -21.53 4.65 -34.60
C HIS A 539 -21.50 4.93 -33.08
N GLY A 540 -20.36 5.37 -32.54
CA GLY A 540 -20.20 5.65 -31.11
C GLY A 540 -20.22 4.40 -30.20
N ALA A 541 -20.03 3.21 -30.76
CA ALA A 541 -20.14 1.93 -30.04
C ALA A 541 -18.76 1.24 -29.92
N VAL A 542 -17.78 1.94 -29.35
CA VAL A 542 -16.48 1.33 -29.02
C VAL A 542 -16.62 0.56 -27.70
N TYR A 543 -16.22 -0.70 -27.71
CA TYR A 543 -16.18 -1.53 -26.50
C TYR A 543 -14.76 -1.56 -25.94
N ALA A 544 -14.54 -0.97 -24.77
CA ALA A 544 -13.24 -0.90 -24.09
C ALA A 544 -13.39 -0.95 -22.54
N PRO A 545 -13.88 -2.07 -21.98
CA PRO A 545 -14.11 -2.22 -20.54
C PRO A 545 -12.83 -2.15 -19.69
N VAL A 546 -11.66 -2.44 -20.28
CA VAL A 546 -10.35 -2.43 -19.59
C VAL A 546 -9.55 -1.20 -20.01
N GLY A 547 -9.04 -0.44 -19.05
CA GLY A 547 -8.21 0.74 -19.29
C GLY A 547 -6.77 0.36 -19.54
N ILE A 548 -6.13 0.96 -20.54
CA ILE A 548 -4.70 0.79 -20.81
C ILE A 548 -3.95 1.85 -20.01
N VAL A 549 -3.09 1.44 -19.09
CA VAL A 549 -2.41 2.32 -18.13
C VAL A 549 -0.89 2.24 -18.36
N PRO A 550 -0.24 3.28 -18.92
CA PRO A 550 1.21 3.33 -18.97
C PRO A 550 1.78 3.50 -17.56
N LEU A 551 2.86 2.78 -17.26
CA LEU A 551 3.66 2.97 -16.05
C LEU A 551 5.05 3.50 -16.45
N PHE A 552 5.29 4.77 -16.14
CA PHE A 552 6.58 5.45 -16.32
C PHE A 552 7.43 5.26 -15.04
N GLU A 553 8.57 4.58 -15.14
CA GLU A 553 9.35 4.12 -13.98
C GLU A 553 10.74 4.76 -13.85
N THR A 554 11.40 5.08 -14.97
CA THR A 554 12.72 5.75 -14.94
C THR A 554 12.55 7.27 -14.99
N ILE A 555 13.61 8.01 -14.64
CA ILE A 555 13.58 9.47 -14.70
C ILE A 555 13.36 9.95 -16.13
N GLU A 556 13.97 9.27 -17.11
CA GLU A 556 13.77 9.59 -18.53
C GLU A 556 12.32 9.33 -18.98
N ASP A 557 11.75 8.18 -18.61
CA ASP A 557 10.35 7.86 -18.94
C ASP A 557 9.38 8.87 -18.31
N LEU A 558 9.64 9.30 -17.06
CA LEU A 558 8.84 10.33 -16.38
C LEU A 558 8.87 11.66 -17.15
N HIS A 559 10.03 12.10 -17.62
CA HIS A 559 10.15 13.32 -18.42
C HIS A 559 9.46 13.20 -19.80
N GLN A 560 9.44 12.01 -20.40
CA GLN A 560 8.81 11.80 -21.72
C GLN A 560 7.31 11.44 -21.64
N GLY A 561 6.81 11.08 -20.46
CA GLY A 561 5.50 10.48 -20.30
C GLY A 561 4.33 11.32 -20.82
N ALA A 562 4.38 12.64 -20.64
CA ALA A 562 3.38 13.57 -21.17
C ALA A 562 3.37 13.58 -22.71
N ALA A 563 4.55 13.66 -23.34
CA ALA A 563 4.68 13.65 -24.80
C ALA A 563 4.21 12.33 -25.42
N VAL A 564 4.52 11.19 -24.78
CA VAL A 564 4.01 9.86 -25.20
C VAL A 564 2.50 9.82 -25.12
N LEU A 565 1.91 10.33 -24.04
CA LEU A 565 0.47 10.37 -23.86
C LEU A 565 -0.22 11.26 -24.90
N GLU A 566 0.29 12.46 -25.15
CA GLU A 566 -0.24 13.37 -26.18
C GLU A 566 -0.18 12.73 -27.57
N ALA A 567 0.96 12.16 -27.94
CA ALA A 567 1.14 11.47 -29.21
C ALA A 567 0.19 10.27 -29.37
N ALA A 568 -0.08 9.53 -28.30
CA ALA A 568 -1.08 8.46 -28.32
C ALA A 568 -2.50 9.02 -28.50
N LEU A 569 -2.86 10.11 -27.82
CA LEU A 569 -4.18 10.74 -27.94
C LEU A 569 -4.43 11.41 -29.29
N ASP A 570 -3.39 11.79 -30.02
CA ASP A 570 -3.47 12.29 -31.40
C ASP A 570 -3.88 11.19 -32.40
N LEU A 571 -3.72 9.92 -32.04
CA LEU A 571 -4.20 8.79 -32.85
C LEU A 571 -5.72 8.65 -32.69
N PRO A 572 -6.51 8.76 -33.78
CA PRO A 572 -7.98 8.66 -33.70
C PRO A 572 -8.47 7.35 -33.07
N VAL A 573 -7.77 6.24 -33.34
CA VAL A 573 -8.11 4.93 -32.78
C VAL A 573 -7.96 4.93 -31.26
N TYR A 574 -6.85 5.44 -30.72
CA TYR A 574 -6.61 5.47 -29.28
C TYR A 574 -7.52 6.49 -28.59
N ARG A 575 -7.73 7.67 -29.19
CA ARG A 575 -8.71 8.65 -28.71
C ARG A 575 -10.11 8.06 -28.55
N SER A 576 -10.53 7.18 -29.46
CA SER A 576 -11.83 6.50 -29.38
C SER A 576 -11.92 5.54 -28.19
N ILE A 577 -10.81 4.87 -27.83
CA ILE A 577 -10.71 4.00 -26.65
C ILE A 577 -10.89 4.82 -25.37
N VAL A 578 -10.18 5.95 -25.27
CA VAL A 578 -10.28 6.85 -24.11
C VAL A 578 -11.66 7.49 -24.01
N THR A 579 -12.27 7.85 -25.15
CA THR A 579 -13.64 8.40 -25.22
C THR A 579 -14.68 7.39 -24.73
N ALA A 580 -14.55 6.11 -25.10
CA ALA A 580 -15.43 5.03 -24.63
C ALA A 580 -15.40 4.86 -23.10
N ARG A 581 -14.35 5.38 -22.46
CA ARG A 581 -14.15 5.39 -21.00
C ARG A 581 -14.46 6.75 -20.37
N GLY A 582 -15.28 7.58 -21.02
CA GLY A 582 -15.70 8.88 -20.48
C GLY A 582 -14.59 9.93 -20.51
N HIS A 583 -13.73 9.89 -21.53
CA HIS A 583 -12.56 10.76 -21.67
C HIS A 583 -11.55 10.65 -20.52
N GLN A 584 -11.57 9.55 -19.78
CA GLN A 584 -10.69 9.34 -18.64
C GLN A 584 -9.48 8.49 -19.03
N GLN A 585 -8.28 8.99 -18.73
CA GLN A 585 -7.03 8.24 -18.91
C GLN A 585 -6.32 8.13 -17.57
N GLU A 586 -5.96 6.90 -17.22
CA GLU A 586 -5.17 6.62 -16.02
C GLU A 586 -3.69 6.45 -16.41
N VAL A 587 -2.78 7.05 -15.64
CA VAL A 587 -1.33 6.95 -15.80
C VAL A 587 -0.73 6.54 -14.47
N MET A 588 0.15 5.55 -14.48
CA MET A 588 0.82 5.07 -13.28
C MET A 588 2.26 5.64 -13.21
N LEU A 589 2.68 6.03 -12.01
CA LEU A 589 4.01 6.59 -11.75
C LEU A 589 4.81 5.67 -10.84
N GLY A 590 6.01 5.29 -11.27
CA GLY A 590 6.93 4.43 -10.52
C GLY A 590 7.93 5.25 -9.70
N TYR A 591 7.92 5.10 -8.38
CA TYR A 591 8.79 5.89 -7.47
C TYR A 591 10.11 5.19 -7.15
N SER A 592 10.05 3.90 -6.84
CA SER A 592 11.19 3.16 -6.28
C SER A 592 12.32 2.95 -7.29
N ASP A 593 11.99 2.79 -8.57
CA ASP A 593 12.97 2.59 -9.63
C ASP A 593 13.64 3.91 -10.04
N SER A 594 12.91 5.04 -10.08
CA SER A 594 13.52 6.37 -10.28
C SER A 594 14.46 6.76 -9.14
N ASN A 595 14.14 6.40 -7.90
CA ASN A 595 15.03 6.64 -6.75
C ASN A 595 16.32 5.81 -6.85
N LYS A 596 16.24 4.55 -7.33
CA LYS A 596 17.42 3.72 -7.59
C LYS A 596 18.29 4.33 -8.71
N ASP A 597 17.67 4.98 -9.69
CA ASP A 597 18.30 5.57 -10.86
C ASP A 597 19.02 6.90 -10.56
N GLY A 598 18.34 7.85 -9.91
CA GLY A 598 18.87 9.22 -9.72
C GLY A 598 19.00 9.71 -8.28
N GLY A 599 18.67 8.90 -7.28
CA GLY A 599 18.72 9.30 -5.87
C GLY A 599 17.49 10.07 -5.39
N TYR A 600 17.44 10.31 -4.07
CA TYR A 600 16.21 10.66 -3.36
C TYR A 600 15.57 11.97 -3.82
N LEU A 601 16.28 13.10 -3.75
CA LEU A 601 15.72 14.41 -4.08
C LEU A 601 15.36 14.51 -5.56
N ALA A 602 16.24 14.05 -6.44
CA ALA A 602 16.04 14.10 -7.89
C ALA A 602 14.82 13.26 -8.32
N ALA A 603 14.65 12.07 -7.75
CA ALA A 603 13.49 11.23 -8.05
C ALA A 603 12.18 11.87 -7.61
N ASN A 604 12.09 12.39 -6.37
CA ASN A 604 10.89 13.06 -5.88
C ASN A 604 10.54 14.29 -6.74
N TRP A 605 11.55 15.04 -7.20
CA TRP A 605 11.33 16.19 -8.07
C TRP A 605 10.90 15.80 -9.49
N ALA A 606 11.55 14.80 -10.10
CA ALA A 606 11.18 14.29 -11.42
C ALA A 606 9.72 13.82 -11.46
N LEU A 607 9.25 13.20 -10.38
CA LEU A 607 7.84 12.82 -10.22
C LEU A 607 6.92 14.04 -10.17
N TYR A 608 7.24 15.05 -9.34
CA TYR A 608 6.45 16.28 -9.25
C TYR A 608 6.35 17.00 -10.61
N ARG A 609 7.47 17.09 -11.33
CA ARG A 609 7.51 17.68 -12.69
C ARG A 609 6.72 16.86 -13.70
N ALA A 610 6.87 15.54 -13.71
CA ALA A 610 6.09 14.68 -14.59
C ALA A 610 4.58 14.80 -14.33
N GLU A 611 4.17 14.91 -13.07
CA GLU A 611 2.77 15.14 -12.70
C GLU A 611 2.26 16.49 -13.22
N LEU A 612 3.04 17.58 -13.10
CA LEU A 612 2.70 18.88 -13.70
C LEU A 612 2.55 18.79 -15.22
N ASP A 613 3.49 18.14 -15.90
CA ASP A 613 3.47 17.99 -17.37
C ASP A 613 2.27 17.14 -17.82
N LEU A 614 1.93 16.09 -17.09
CA LEU A 614 0.74 15.26 -17.36
C LEU A 614 -0.56 16.02 -17.09
N VAL A 615 -0.63 16.85 -16.05
CA VAL A 615 -1.78 17.71 -15.75
C VAL A 615 -1.99 18.71 -16.90
N GLU A 616 -0.92 19.31 -17.41
CA GLU A 616 -0.98 20.22 -18.54
C GLU A 616 -1.41 19.48 -19.82
N ALA A 617 -0.81 18.33 -20.13
CA ALA A 617 -1.24 17.48 -21.25
C ALA A 617 -2.72 17.09 -21.17
N ALA A 618 -3.22 16.80 -19.97
CA ALA A 618 -4.63 16.51 -19.77
C ALA A 618 -5.52 17.72 -20.04
N ARG A 619 -5.07 18.91 -19.63
CA ARG A 619 -5.74 20.19 -19.91
C ARG A 619 -5.76 20.50 -21.41
N THR A 620 -4.65 20.31 -22.12
CA THR A 620 -4.53 20.62 -23.56
C THR A 620 -5.38 19.67 -24.41
N THR A 621 -5.40 18.39 -24.06
CA THR A 621 -6.11 17.34 -24.81
C THR A 621 -7.55 17.12 -24.35
N GLY A 622 -7.97 17.75 -23.24
CA GLY A 622 -9.34 17.68 -22.70
C GLY A 622 -9.71 16.32 -22.13
N ILE A 623 -8.74 15.54 -21.65
CA ILE A 623 -9.00 14.28 -20.92
C ILE A 623 -9.13 14.55 -19.42
N ARG A 624 -9.79 13.64 -18.71
CA ARG A 624 -9.72 13.54 -17.25
C ARG A 624 -8.56 12.62 -16.89
N LEU A 625 -7.49 13.22 -16.37
CA LEU A 625 -6.33 12.47 -15.87
C LEU A 625 -6.67 11.82 -14.54
N ARG A 626 -6.22 10.58 -14.38
CA ARG A 626 -6.15 9.89 -13.09
C ARG A 626 -4.73 9.40 -12.88
N LEU A 627 -4.12 9.78 -11.77
CA LEU A 627 -2.80 9.28 -11.40
C LEU A 627 -2.93 8.05 -10.50
N PHE A 628 -2.11 7.05 -10.81
CA PHE A 628 -1.93 5.86 -9.99
C PHE A 628 -0.51 5.84 -9.43
N HIS A 629 -0.41 6.05 -8.12
CA HIS A 629 0.87 6.11 -7.43
C HIS A 629 1.37 4.69 -7.09
N GLY A 630 2.52 4.33 -7.67
CA GLY A 630 3.19 3.05 -7.48
C GLY A 630 3.86 2.88 -6.11
N ARG A 631 4.48 1.71 -5.91
CA ARG A 631 5.28 1.40 -4.71
C ARG A 631 6.47 2.36 -4.62
N GLY A 632 6.72 2.98 -3.46
CA GLY A 632 7.91 3.82 -3.30
C GLY A 632 7.70 5.27 -2.93
N GLY A 633 6.50 5.81 -3.16
CA GLY A 633 6.26 7.22 -2.93
C GLY A 633 6.09 7.58 -1.46
N THR A 634 6.32 8.85 -1.15
CA THR A 634 5.92 9.51 0.10
C THR A 634 4.47 9.18 0.49
N VAL A 635 3.60 9.06 -0.52
CA VAL A 635 2.18 8.70 -0.41
C VAL A 635 1.97 7.25 0.06
N GLY A 636 2.74 6.29 -0.48
CA GLY A 636 2.56 4.84 -0.27
C GLY A 636 3.39 4.19 0.84
N ARG A 637 4.50 4.80 1.26
CA ARG A 637 5.45 4.17 2.19
C ARG A 637 5.18 4.39 3.66
N GLY A 638 4.22 5.23 4.05
CA GLY A 638 4.04 5.61 5.45
C GLY A 638 5.36 6.05 6.11
N GLY A 639 6.28 6.59 5.30
CA GLY A 639 7.53 7.25 5.72
C GLY A 639 7.28 8.67 6.25
N GLY A 640 6.01 9.08 6.19
CA GLY A 640 5.33 10.21 6.81
C GLY A 640 3.81 9.96 6.73
N PRO A 641 2.96 10.86 7.25
CA PRO A 641 1.51 10.70 7.16
C PRO A 641 1.04 10.72 5.70
N SER A 642 0.29 9.70 5.25
CA SER A 642 -0.22 9.63 3.86
C SER A 642 -1.05 10.86 3.48
N TYR A 643 -1.69 11.50 4.45
CA TYR A 643 -2.42 12.75 4.29
C TYR A 643 -1.54 13.87 3.71
N ASP A 644 -0.44 14.19 4.38
CA ASP A 644 0.47 15.28 3.98
C ASP A 644 1.08 15.00 2.60
N ALA A 645 1.40 13.74 2.33
CA ALA A 645 1.94 13.34 1.03
C ALA A 645 0.97 13.52 -0.13
N ILE A 646 -0.34 13.34 0.09
CA ILE A 646 -1.38 13.61 -0.92
C ILE A 646 -1.59 15.11 -1.10
N LEU A 647 -1.57 15.89 -0.01
CA LEU A 647 -1.65 17.35 -0.10
C LEU A 647 -0.41 17.97 -0.78
N ALA A 648 0.73 17.29 -0.70
CA ALA A 648 1.99 17.66 -1.33
C ALA A 648 2.07 17.37 -2.83
N GLN A 649 1.03 16.78 -3.44
CA GLN A 649 0.96 16.58 -4.88
C GLN A 649 0.72 17.92 -5.61
N PRO A 650 1.19 18.08 -6.85
CA PRO A 650 1.02 19.32 -7.59
C PRO A 650 -0.45 19.64 -7.87
N PRO A 651 -0.79 20.93 -8.05
CA PRO A 651 -2.15 21.35 -8.38
C PRO A 651 -2.71 20.59 -9.58
N GLY A 652 -3.92 20.04 -9.43
CA GLY A 652 -4.61 19.33 -10.50
C GLY A 652 -4.21 17.86 -10.70
N ALA A 653 -3.22 17.35 -9.95
CA ALA A 653 -2.77 15.95 -10.03
C ALA A 653 -3.81 14.96 -9.48
N VAL A 654 -4.52 15.34 -8.40
CA VAL A 654 -5.51 14.48 -7.75
C VAL A 654 -6.88 14.58 -8.42
N LYS A 655 -7.44 15.79 -8.65
CA LYS A 655 -8.73 16.03 -9.35
C LYS A 655 -9.83 14.97 -9.09
N GLY A 656 -10.13 14.75 -7.81
CA GLY A 656 -11.15 13.82 -7.33
C GLY A 656 -10.73 12.35 -7.33
N SER A 657 -9.51 12.03 -7.79
CA SER A 657 -9.06 10.67 -7.99
C SER A 657 -7.66 10.40 -7.44
N LEU A 658 -7.58 9.43 -6.54
CA LEU A 658 -6.33 8.92 -5.98
C LEU A 658 -6.32 7.40 -6.09
N ARG A 659 -5.39 6.83 -6.86
CA ARG A 659 -5.08 5.40 -6.76
C ARG A 659 -3.72 5.24 -6.14
N ILE A 660 -3.62 4.35 -5.16
CA ILE A 660 -2.39 4.17 -4.40
C ILE A 660 -2.09 2.69 -4.22
N THR A 661 -0.84 2.32 -4.47
CA THR A 661 -0.40 0.96 -4.21
C THR A 661 -0.19 0.76 -2.70
N GLU A 662 -0.98 -0.10 -2.08
CA GLU A 662 -0.78 -0.51 -0.70
C GLU A 662 0.21 -1.67 -0.65
N GLN A 663 1.39 -1.38 -0.10
CA GLN A 663 2.47 -2.36 0.00
C GLN A 663 2.13 -3.41 1.05
N GLY A 664 2.31 -4.69 0.72
CA GLY A 664 1.91 -5.77 1.62
C GLY A 664 2.43 -5.65 3.05
N GLU A 665 3.65 -5.12 3.24
CA GLU A 665 4.28 -4.88 4.55
C GLU A 665 3.49 -3.97 5.50
N VAL A 666 2.69 -3.05 4.95
CA VAL A 666 1.89 -2.12 5.75
C VAL A 666 0.42 -2.51 5.83
N ILE A 667 -0.08 -3.41 4.97
CA ILE A 667 -1.51 -3.74 4.88
C ILE A 667 -2.05 -4.23 6.22
N ALA A 668 -1.33 -5.12 6.91
CA ALA A 668 -1.77 -5.61 8.21
C ALA A 668 -1.80 -4.49 9.27
N ALA A 669 -0.82 -3.57 9.23
CA ALA A 669 -0.77 -2.44 10.16
C ALA A 669 -1.84 -1.37 9.86
N LYS A 670 -2.37 -1.32 8.64
CA LYS A 670 -3.39 -0.35 8.22
C LYS A 670 -4.82 -0.90 8.25
N TYR A 671 -5.01 -2.18 7.95
CA TYR A 671 -6.32 -2.72 7.56
C TYR A 671 -6.71 -4.03 8.27
N ALA A 672 -5.90 -4.54 9.20
CA ALA A 672 -6.23 -5.79 9.89
C ALA A 672 -7.38 -5.69 10.90
N GLU A 673 -7.80 -4.49 11.27
CA GLU A 673 -8.82 -4.25 12.29
C GLU A 673 -9.68 -3.03 11.91
N PRO A 674 -11.01 -3.04 12.17
CA PRO A 674 -11.92 -2.01 11.67
C PRO A 674 -11.58 -0.57 12.08
N ARG A 675 -11.17 -0.31 13.34
CA ARG A 675 -10.89 1.05 13.82
C ARG A 675 -9.66 1.64 13.13
N ILE A 676 -8.62 0.82 12.94
CA ILE A 676 -7.40 1.23 12.24
C ILE A 676 -7.68 1.39 10.74
N ALA A 677 -8.44 0.46 10.15
CA ALA A 677 -8.86 0.52 8.74
C ALA A 677 -9.65 1.79 8.46
N HIS A 678 -10.63 2.11 9.31
CA HIS A 678 -11.44 3.33 9.19
C HIS A 678 -10.54 4.55 9.18
N ARG A 679 -9.60 4.66 10.12
CA ARG A 679 -8.72 5.83 10.17
C ARG A 679 -7.88 5.99 8.90
N ASN A 680 -7.29 4.92 8.39
CA ASN A 680 -6.46 4.98 7.19
C ASN A 680 -7.30 5.34 5.95
N LEU A 681 -8.45 4.69 5.77
CA LEU A 681 -9.33 4.91 4.62
C LEU A 681 -9.95 6.31 4.64
N GLU A 682 -10.41 6.77 5.82
CA GLU A 682 -10.90 8.13 6.04
C GLU A 682 -9.83 9.16 5.67
N THR A 683 -8.58 8.95 6.10
CA THR A 683 -7.44 9.85 5.81
C THR A 683 -7.22 9.99 4.31
N LEU A 684 -7.31 8.90 3.54
CA LEU A 684 -7.17 8.94 2.08
C LEU A 684 -8.28 9.77 1.44
N VAL A 685 -9.54 9.56 1.85
CA VAL A 685 -10.69 10.31 1.30
C VAL A 685 -10.60 11.80 1.68
N ALA A 686 -10.27 12.11 2.94
CA ALA A 686 -10.06 13.47 3.43
C ALA A 686 -9.01 14.22 2.60
N ALA A 687 -7.84 13.62 2.42
CA ALA A 687 -6.76 14.24 1.64
C ALA A 687 -7.14 14.43 0.16
N THR A 688 -7.83 13.45 -0.44
CA THR A 688 -8.32 13.57 -1.82
C THR A 688 -9.32 14.72 -1.97
N LEU A 689 -10.26 14.86 -1.04
CA LEU A 689 -11.23 15.96 -1.08
C LEU A 689 -10.55 17.32 -0.94
N GLU A 690 -9.64 17.47 0.02
CA GLU A 690 -8.91 18.74 0.21
C GLU A 690 -8.03 19.09 -1.00
N SER A 691 -7.19 18.15 -1.47
CA SER A 691 -6.33 18.37 -2.63
C SER A 691 -7.11 18.65 -3.93
N THR A 692 -8.37 18.21 -4.01
CA THR A 692 -9.23 18.43 -5.17
C THR A 692 -9.95 19.77 -5.11
N LEU A 693 -10.42 20.18 -3.93
CA LEU A 693 -11.38 21.27 -3.77
C LEU A 693 -10.76 22.55 -3.20
N LEU A 694 -9.54 22.47 -2.65
CA LEU A 694 -8.84 23.58 -2.01
C LEU A 694 -7.50 23.85 -2.71
N ASP A 695 -7.04 25.09 -2.64
CA ASP A 695 -5.64 25.41 -2.96
C ASP A 695 -4.77 25.04 -1.76
N VAL A 696 -4.09 23.90 -1.89
CA VAL A 696 -3.22 23.34 -0.85
C VAL A 696 -1.75 23.63 -1.10
N GLU A 697 -1.35 23.99 -2.33
CA GLU A 697 0.05 24.26 -2.68
C GLU A 697 0.55 25.56 -2.06
N GLY A 698 -0.26 26.62 -2.16
CA GLY A 698 0.03 27.91 -1.52
C GLY A 698 1.18 28.72 -2.14
N LEU A 699 1.68 28.35 -3.33
CA LEU A 699 2.75 29.08 -4.03
C LEU A 699 2.23 30.20 -4.94
N GLY A 700 1.08 30.03 -5.58
CA GLY A 700 0.49 31.03 -6.49
C GLY A 700 1.48 31.49 -7.57
N ASP A 701 1.66 32.80 -7.70
CA ASP A 701 2.56 33.41 -8.71
C ASP A 701 4.05 33.08 -8.51
N GLU A 702 4.43 32.53 -7.35
CA GLU A 702 5.82 32.17 -7.02
C GLU A 702 6.16 30.70 -7.32
N ALA A 703 5.24 29.95 -7.93
CA ALA A 703 5.44 28.54 -8.26
C ALA A 703 6.64 28.31 -9.20
N GLU A 704 6.71 29.01 -10.34
CA GLU A 704 7.78 28.81 -11.33
C GLU A 704 9.18 29.14 -10.79
N PRO A 705 9.40 30.26 -10.05
CA PRO A 705 10.66 30.49 -9.35
C PRO A 705 11.03 29.36 -8.37
N ALA A 706 10.06 28.85 -7.59
CA ALA A 706 10.30 27.74 -6.67
C ALA A 706 10.69 26.45 -7.42
N TYR A 707 10.07 26.20 -8.56
CA TYR A 707 10.37 25.04 -9.41
C TYR A 707 11.79 25.10 -9.97
N GLN A 708 12.25 26.27 -10.41
CA GLN A 708 13.62 26.45 -10.91
C GLN A 708 14.68 26.17 -9.84
N VAL A 709 14.41 26.53 -8.58
CA VAL A 709 15.29 26.17 -7.45
C VAL A 709 15.41 24.65 -7.32
N LEU A 710 14.29 23.93 -7.43
CA LEU A 710 14.28 22.48 -7.33
C LEU A 710 14.89 21.77 -8.55
N ASP A 711 14.78 22.34 -9.75
CA ASP A 711 15.49 21.85 -10.95
C ASP A 711 17.02 21.83 -10.72
N GLU A 712 17.56 22.93 -10.20
CA GLU A 712 19.00 23.04 -9.89
C GLU A 712 19.43 22.06 -8.78
N LEU A 713 18.65 21.99 -7.69
CA LEU A 713 18.92 21.09 -6.57
C LEU A 713 18.86 19.61 -6.99
N ALA A 714 17.86 19.23 -7.79
CA ALA A 714 17.71 17.87 -8.30
C ALA A 714 18.92 17.46 -9.15
N ALA A 715 19.38 18.34 -10.06
CA ALA A 715 20.56 18.07 -10.88
C ALA A 715 21.82 17.87 -10.03
N LEU A 716 22.03 18.70 -9.00
CA LEU A 716 23.15 18.57 -8.07
C LEU A 716 23.07 17.27 -7.25
N ALA A 717 21.88 16.91 -6.77
CA ALA A 717 21.66 15.69 -5.99
C ALA A 717 21.91 14.43 -6.83
N GLN A 718 21.36 14.40 -8.05
CA GLN A 718 21.55 13.29 -8.99
C GLN A 718 23.03 13.09 -9.32
N ARG A 719 23.76 14.19 -9.51
CA ARG A 719 25.19 14.14 -9.78
C ARG A 719 25.95 13.57 -8.57
N SER A 720 25.65 14.01 -7.36
CA SER A 720 26.28 13.45 -6.14
C SER A 720 25.97 11.95 -5.95
N TYR A 721 24.72 11.54 -6.22
CA TYR A 721 24.33 10.14 -6.18
C TYR A 721 25.09 9.29 -7.21
N ALA A 722 25.20 9.77 -8.45
CA ALA A 722 25.94 9.08 -9.51
C ALA A 722 27.44 8.93 -9.20
N GLU A 723 28.05 9.92 -8.54
CA GLU A 723 29.47 9.86 -8.12
C GLU A 723 29.71 8.65 -7.20
N LEU A 724 28.78 8.36 -6.28
CA LEU A 724 28.88 7.21 -5.39
C LEU A 724 28.50 5.90 -6.09
N VAL A 725 27.31 5.85 -6.68
CA VAL A 725 26.67 4.58 -7.05
C VAL A 725 27.17 4.04 -8.39
N HIS A 726 27.44 4.93 -9.34
CA HIS A 726 27.81 4.54 -10.71
C HIS A 726 29.30 4.68 -10.99
N GLU A 727 29.97 5.68 -10.39
CA GLU A 727 31.34 6.02 -10.74
C GLU A 727 32.40 5.59 -9.73
N THR A 728 32.02 5.34 -8.46
CA THR A 728 33.00 4.91 -7.45
C THR A 728 33.44 3.47 -7.72
N PRO A 729 34.74 3.23 -8.01
CA PRO A 729 35.23 1.88 -8.30
C PRO A 729 35.06 0.94 -7.10
N GLY A 730 34.49 -0.24 -7.36
CA GLY A 730 34.22 -1.26 -6.34
C GLY A 730 32.93 -1.05 -5.54
N PHE A 731 32.10 -0.05 -5.85
CA PHE A 731 30.85 0.18 -5.11
C PHE A 731 29.93 -1.05 -5.06
N VAL A 732 29.79 -1.78 -6.18
CA VAL A 732 28.97 -3.00 -6.22
C VAL A 732 29.53 -4.11 -5.31
N GLU A 733 30.85 -4.24 -5.25
CA GLU A 733 31.54 -5.20 -4.38
C GLU A 733 31.33 -4.83 -2.91
N TYR A 734 31.52 -3.55 -2.57
CA TYR A 734 31.24 -3.02 -1.25
C TYR A 734 29.77 -3.24 -0.87
N PHE A 735 28.82 -2.95 -1.76
CA PHE A 735 27.40 -3.12 -1.48
C PHE A 735 27.05 -4.59 -1.20
N LYS A 736 27.53 -5.53 -2.01
CA LYS A 736 27.30 -6.97 -1.81
C LYS A 736 27.93 -7.50 -0.53
N ALA A 737 29.09 -6.97 -0.15
CA ALA A 737 29.83 -7.41 1.04
C ALA A 737 29.39 -6.70 2.34
N SER A 738 28.97 -5.44 2.30
CA SER A 738 28.54 -4.71 3.50
C SER A 738 27.06 -4.92 3.85
N THR A 739 26.25 -5.40 2.90
CA THR A 739 24.81 -5.61 3.11
C THR A 739 24.44 -7.08 2.95
N PRO A 740 23.26 -7.52 3.43
CA PRO A 740 22.85 -8.90 3.25
C PRO A 740 22.05 -9.12 1.94
N VAL A 741 22.35 -8.38 0.88
CA VAL A 741 21.59 -8.43 -0.39
C VAL A 741 21.64 -9.81 -1.05
N SER A 742 22.77 -10.51 -0.95
CA SER A 742 22.95 -11.86 -1.48
C SER A 742 22.05 -12.86 -0.76
N GLU A 743 21.95 -12.71 0.56
CA GLU A 743 21.13 -13.54 1.44
C GLU A 743 19.63 -13.22 1.30
N ILE A 744 19.26 -11.99 0.91
CA ILE A 744 17.88 -11.61 0.56
C ILE A 744 17.36 -12.41 -0.64
N GLY A 745 18.20 -12.75 -1.60
CA GLY A 745 17.81 -13.61 -2.72
C GLY A 745 17.56 -15.07 -2.32
N ALA A 746 18.19 -15.54 -1.25
CA ALA A 746 18.03 -16.89 -0.71
C ALA A 746 16.82 -17.02 0.23
N LEU A 747 16.35 -15.91 0.79
CA LEU A 747 15.08 -15.86 1.50
C LEU A 747 13.94 -16.21 0.53
N ASN A 748 13.09 -17.16 0.91
CA ASN A 748 11.83 -17.46 0.22
C ASN A 748 10.78 -16.32 0.40
N ILE A 749 11.17 -15.10 0.09
CA ILE A 749 10.42 -13.83 0.19
C ILE A 749 9.45 -13.74 -0.99
N GLY A 750 8.23 -14.21 -0.75
CA GLY A 750 7.10 -14.13 -1.69
C GLY A 750 7.18 -15.11 -2.87
N SER A 751 6.18 -15.06 -3.75
CA SER A 751 6.13 -15.93 -4.93
C SER A 751 7.13 -15.53 -6.05
N ARG A 752 7.77 -14.36 -5.94
CA ARG A 752 8.55 -13.73 -7.03
C ARG A 752 10.06 -13.97 -6.87
N PRO A 753 10.84 -14.11 -7.98
CA PRO A 753 12.30 -14.06 -7.93
C PRO A 753 12.85 -12.69 -7.52
N SER A 754 14.02 -12.68 -6.87
CA SER A 754 14.67 -11.45 -6.36
C SER A 754 15.36 -10.60 -7.43
N SER A 755 15.70 -11.16 -8.59
CA SER A 755 16.30 -10.45 -9.73
C SER A 755 15.65 -10.87 -11.06
N ARG A 756 15.74 -9.99 -12.07
CA ARG A 756 15.29 -10.29 -13.45
C ARG A 756 16.28 -11.20 -14.19
N LYS A 757 17.59 -11.08 -13.89
CA LYS A 757 18.71 -11.86 -14.44
C LYS A 757 19.77 -12.11 -13.34
N PRO A 758 20.70 -13.09 -13.48
CA PRO A 758 21.83 -13.26 -12.55
C PRO A 758 22.73 -12.00 -12.55
N THR A 759 22.85 -11.32 -11.41
CA THR A 759 23.27 -9.90 -11.33
C THR A 759 24.79 -9.66 -11.37
N THR A 760 25.26 -8.89 -12.36
CA THR A 760 26.60 -8.25 -12.38
C THR A 760 26.55 -6.72 -12.21
N SER A 761 25.37 -6.09 -12.27
CA SER A 761 25.18 -4.63 -12.12
C SER A 761 24.03 -4.25 -11.15
N ILE A 762 23.95 -2.97 -10.74
CA ILE A 762 22.84 -2.42 -9.95
C ILE A 762 21.57 -2.24 -10.79
N ALA A 763 21.71 -2.01 -12.10
CA ALA A 763 20.58 -1.91 -13.03
C ALA A 763 19.73 -3.20 -13.01
N ASP A 764 20.39 -4.36 -12.87
CA ASP A 764 19.73 -5.67 -12.80
C ASP A 764 19.01 -5.96 -11.47
N LEU A 765 19.28 -5.17 -10.43
CA LEU A 765 18.65 -5.30 -9.11
C LEU A 765 17.30 -4.56 -9.09
N ARG A 766 16.26 -5.23 -8.59
CA ARG A 766 14.96 -4.59 -8.37
C ARG A 766 15.03 -3.62 -7.18
N ALA A 767 14.14 -2.63 -7.14
CA ALA A 767 14.15 -1.62 -6.09
C ALA A 767 13.87 -2.16 -4.66
N ILE A 768 13.11 -3.25 -4.50
CA ILE A 768 12.82 -3.83 -3.17
C ILE A 768 14.10 -4.38 -2.50
N PRO A 769 14.87 -5.30 -3.12
CA PRO A 769 16.17 -5.72 -2.58
C PRO A 769 17.14 -4.56 -2.31
N TRP A 770 17.15 -3.53 -3.17
CA TRP A 770 18.00 -2.35 -3.00
C TRP A 770 17.71 -1.63 -1.67
N VAL A 771 16.45 -1.26 -1.43
CA VAL A 771 16.05 -0.56 -0.20
C VAL A 771 16.21 -1.45 1.03
N LEU A 772 15.82 -2.72 0.94
CA LEU A 772 15.87 -3.63 2.08
C LEU A 772 17.31 -3.88 2.54
N ALA A 773 18.26 -4.06 1.61
CA ALA A 773 19.66 -4.27 1.93
C ALA A 773 20.28 -3.10 2.72
N TRP A 774 20.02 -1.86 2.29
CA TRP A 774 20.47 -0.65 2.99
C TRP A 774 19.73 -0.41 4.31
N SER A 775 18.49 -0.86 4.41
CA SER A 775 17.71 -0.77 5.64
C SER A 775 18.22 -1.71 6.72
N GLN A 776 18.57 -2.94 6.34
CA GLN A 776 19.14 -3.94 7.24
C GLN A 776 20.50 -3.49 7.81
N SER A 777 21.34 -2.89 6.97
CA SER A 777 22.66 -2.35 7.36
C SER A 777 22.61 -0.97 8.03
N ARG A 778 21.41 -0.43 8.29
CA ARG A 778 21.18 0.85 9.01
C ARG A 778 21.75 2.09 8.33
N VAL A 779 22.09 2.00 7.05
CA VAL A 779 22.49 3.16 6.24
C VAL A 779 21.28 3.92 5.71
N MET A 780 20.25 3.19 5.26
CA MET A 780 19.05 3.76 4.63
C MET A 780 19.38 4.64 3.41
N LEU A 781 20.47 4.32 2.69
CA LEU A 781 21.05 5.14 1.60
C LEU A 781 20.02 5.74 0.63
N PRO A 782 19.01 4.98 0.14
CA PRO A 782 18.08 5.50 -0.87
C PRO A 782 17.14 6.59 -0.36
N GLY A 783 17.06 6.86 0.95
CA GLY A 783 16.13 7.84 1.50
C GLY A 783 16.72 9.24 1.74
N TRP A 784 17.99 9.48 1.41
CA TRP A 784 18.63 10.77 1.72
C TRP A 784 19.88 11.10 0.89
N TYR A 785 20.63 10.12 0.39
CA TYR A 785 21.97 10.35 -0.18
C TYR A 785 21.94 11.32 -1.37
N GLY A 786 22.88 12.27 -1.38
CA GLY A 786 23.05 13.31 -2.40
C GLY A 786 22.37 14.64 -2.06
N THR A 787 21.40 14.61 -1.13
CA THR A 787 20.59 15.79 -0.76
C THR A 787 21.41 16.84 0.00
N GLY A 788 22.26 16.41 0.95
CA GLY A 788 23.12 17.32 1.71
C GLY A 788 24.10 18.06 0.82
N THR A 789 24.77 17.34 -0.09
CA THR A 789 25.67 17.93 -1.09
C THR A 789 24.94 18.93 -1.98
N ALA A 790 23.71 18.60 -2.41
CA ALA A 790 22.94 19.49 -3.26
C ALA A 790 22.63 20.82 -2.58
N PHE A 791 22.10 20.78 -1.35
CA PHE A 791 21.82 22.01 -0.59
C PHE A 791 23.08 22.81 -0.29
N GLU A 792 24.15 22.17 0.20
CA GLU A 792 25.40 22.87 0.54
C GLU A 792 26.00 23.57 -0.70
N ARG A 793 26.05 22.88 -1.85
CA ARG A 793 26.57 23.47 -3.09
C ARG A 793 25.67 24.56 -3.65
N TRP A 794 24.35 24.39 -3.56
CA TRP A 794 23.40 25.38 -4.06
C TRP A 794 23.42 26.64 -3.20
N ILE A 795 23.49 26.53 -1.88
CA ILE A 795 23.62 27.68 -0.97
C ILE A 795 24.95 28.40 -1.24
N GLY A 796 26.07 27.66 -1.32
CA GLY A 796 27.39 28.24 -1.52
C GLY A 796 27.74 29.25 -0.42
N GLU A 797 28.13 30.45 -0.80
CA GLU A 797 28.46 31.56 0.12
C GLU A 797 27.30 32.58 0.27
N ASP A 798 26.12 32.31 -0.31
CA ASP A 798 25.00 33.26 -0.35
C ASP A 798 23.97 32.95 0.73
N GLU A 799 23.99 33.70 1.84
CA GLU A 799 23.02 33.55 2.92
C GLU A 799 21.57 33.82 2.47
N ALA A 800 21.33 34.58 1.38
CA ALA A 800 19.99 34.81 0.88
C ALA A 800 19.33 33.52 0.35
N ARG A 801 20.14 32.57 -0.16
CA ARG A 801 19.66 31.26 -0.62
C ARG A 801 19.15 30.40 0.53
N VAL A 802 19.69 30.55 1.74
CA VAL A 802 19.17 29.88 2.94
C VAL A 802 17.73 30.34 3.23
N ALA A 803 17.49 31.66 3.15
CA ALA A 803 16.16 32.23 3.38
C ALA A 803 15.13 31.72 2.36
N VAL A 804 15.53 31.49 1.11
CA VAL A 804 14.66 30.87 0.08
C VAL A 804 14.24 29.46 0.51
N LEU A 805 15.18 28.60 0.94
CA LEU A 805 14.85 27.23 1.35
C LEU A 805 13.99 27.20 2.62
N GLN A 806 14.24 28.10 3.56
CA GLN A 806 13.43 28.27 4.78
C GLN A 806 11.98 28.63 4.43
N ASP A 807 11.80 29.61 3.54
CA ASP A 807 10.50 30.05 3.08
C ASP A 807 9.75 28.93 2.31
N LEU A 808 10.44 28.18 1.45
CA LEU A 808 9.85 27.00 0.78
C LEU A 808 9.41 25.93 1.80
N TYR A 809 10.16 25.71 2.87
CA TYR A 809 9.78 24.76 3.92
C TYR A 809 8.53 25.22 4.70
N GLU A 810 8.41 26.52 4.94
CA GLU A 810 7.28 27.13 5.65
C GLU A 810 6.00 27.21 4.81
N ARG A 811 6.10 27.36 3.49
CA ARG A 811 4.92 27.58 2.64
C ARG A 811 4.53 26.38 1.77
N TRP A 812 5.49 25.63 1.23
CA TRP A 812 5.22 24.62 0.21
C TRP A 812 5.14 23.20 0.80
N PRO A 813 3.97 22.53 0.77
CA PRO A 813 3.81 21.20 1.37
C PRO A 813 4.70 20.13 0.74
N PHE A 814 5.00 20.22 -0.56
CA PHE A 814 5.93 19.30 -1.23
C PHE A 814 7.31 19.33 -0.59
N PHE A 815 7.93 20.51 -0.52
CA PHE A 815 9.29 20.65 0.00
C PHE A 815 9.36 20.25 1.48
N ARG A 816 8.35 20.64 2.28
CA ARG A 816 8.21 20.20 3.68
C ARG A 816 8.12 18.69 3.80
N THR A 817 7.29 18.06 2.97
CA THR A 817 7.06 16.61 3.00
C THR A 817 8.31 15.83 2.58
N VAL A 818 9.02 16.28 1.55
CA VAL A 818 10.29 15.68 1.12
C VAL A 818 11.33 15.74 2.26
N LEU A 819 11.48 16.89 2.92
CA LEU A 819 12.40 17.05 4.04
C LEU A 819 11.97 16.24 5.27
N SER A 820 10.67 16.22 5.61
CA SER A 820 10.14 15.44 6.74
C SER A 820 10.37 13.94 6.52
N ASN A 821 10.08 13.41 5.33
CA ASN A 821 10.31 12.01 5.01
C ASN A 821 11.81 11.65 5.06
N MET A 822 12.68 12.51 4.51
CA MET A 822 14.13 12.34 4.62
C MET A 822 14.58 12.29 6.09
N ALA A 823 14.08 13.22 6.92
CA ALA A 823 14.41 13.28 8.34
C ALA A 823 13.92 12.04 9.10
N GLN A 824 12.73 11.51 8.77
CA GLN A 824 12.22 10.27 9.32
C GLN A 824 13.06 9.04 8.96
N VAL A 825 13.65 9.01 7.76
CA VAL A 825 14.58 7.96 7.35
C VAL A 825 15.93 8.10 8.07
N LEU A 826 16.48 9.32 8.10
CA LEU A 826 17.73 9.63 8.80
C LEU A 826 17.63 9.31 10.30
N ALA A 827 16.48 9.57 10.93
CA ALA A 827 16.20 9.22 12.33
C ALA A 827 16.29 7.72 12.64
N LYS A 828 16.14 6.86 11.61
CA LYS A 828 16.26 5.39 11.73
C LYS A 828 17.64 4.87 11.31
N SER A 829 18.46 5.70 10.67
CA SER A 829 19.84 5.37 10.33
C SER A 829 20.72 5.31 11.58
N ASP A 830 21.79 4.53 11.52
CA ASP A 830 22.78 4.45 12.60
C ASP A 830 24.16 4.15 12.00
N MET A 831 24.98 5.19 11.81
CA MET A 831 26.32 5.04 11.22
C MET A 831 27.27 4.21 12.10
N GLY A 832 27.02 4.14 13.41
CA GLY A 832 27.80 3.29 14.32
C GLY A 832 27.53 1.79 14.11
N LEU A 833 26.26 1.42 13.89
CA LEU A 833 25.92 0.06 13.45
C LEU A 833 26.36 -0.19 12.02
N ALA A 834 26.18 0.76 11.10
CA ALA A 834 26.60 0.62 9.71
C ALA A 834 28.10 0.37 9.58
N ALA A 835 28.92 0.94 10.46
CA ALA A 835 30.36 0.66 10.53
C ALA A 835 30.65 -0.83 10.83
N ARG A 836 29.83 -1.51 11.64
CA ARG A 836 29.97 -2.96 11.88
C ARG A 836 29.62 -3.81 10.67
N TYR A 837 28.68 -3.35 9.86
CA TYR A 837 28.36 -3.98 8.59
C TYR A 837 29.47 -3.72 7.55
N SER A 838 30.06 -2.53 7.53
CA SER A 838 31.18 -2.22 6.63
C SER A 838 32.43 -3.04 6.97
N GLU A 839 32.63 -3.43 8.23
CA GLU A 839 33.67 -4.37 8.67
C GLU A 839 33.57 -5.78 8.05
N LEU A 840 32.44 -6.15 7.42
CA LEU A 840 32.31 -7.39 6.64
C LEU A 840 33.03 -7.31 5.28
N VAL A 841 33.52 -6.13 4.89
CA VAL A 841 34.34 -5.92 3.70
C VAL A 841 35.81 -6.09 4.09
N ASP A 842 36.45 -7.15 3.58
CA ASP A 842 37.85 -7.48 3.90
C ASP A 842 38.85 -6.43 3.37
N ASP A 843 38.55 -5.85 2.19
CA ASP A 843 39.35 -4.78 1.61
C ASP A 843 39.12 -3.45 2.35
N ALA A 844 40.09 -3.09 3.19
CA ALA A 844 40.05 -1.88 4.00
C ALA A 844 40.09 -0.58 3.17
N GLU A 845 40.76 -0.57 2.00
CA GLU A 845 40.79 0.59 1.12
C GLU A 845 39.45 0.79 0.42
N LEU A 846 38.84 -0.30 -0.06
CA LEU A 846 37.49 -0.27 -0.62
C LEU A 846 36.47 0.18 0.43
N ARG A 847 36.57 -0.35 1.65
CA ARG A 847 35.72 0.03 2.78
C ARG A 847 35.80 1.53 3.06
N ALA A 848 37.00 2.08 3.22
CA ALA A 848 37.19 3.51 3.46
C ALA A 848 36.67 4.36 2.29
N ARG A 849 37.00 3.98 1.05
CA ARG A 849 36.60 4.71 -0.16
C ARG A 849 35.09 4.92 -0.27
N VAL A 850 34.29 3.93 0.11
CA VAL A 850 32.82 3.98 0.00
C VAL A 850 32.17 4.44 1.30
N PHE A 851 32.54 3.86 2.44
CA PHE A 851 31.87 4.15 3.71
C PHE A 851 32.13 5.59 4.19
N ASP A 852 33.34 6.13 4.00
CA ASP A 852 33.65 7.50 4.44
C ASP A 852 32.85 8.54 3.64
N LYS A 853 32.57 8.27 2.35
CA LYS A 853 31.69 9.11 1.53
C LYS A 853 30.25 9.09 2.07
N ILE A 854 29.76 7.91 2.47
CA ILE A 854 28.43 7.75 3.06
C ILE A 854 28.32 8.52 4.37
N VAL A 855 29.29 8.38 5.28
CA VAL A 855 29.30 9.10 6.56
C VAL A 855 29.36 10.61 6.35
N ALA A 856 30.26 11.09 5.48
CA ALA A 856 30.38 12.52 5.20
C ALA A 856 29.08 13.13 4.63
N GLU A 857 28.40 12.42 3.73
CA GLU A 857 27.13 12.88 3.19
C GLU A 857 25.99 12.82 4.23
N HIS A 858 26.01 11.83 5.13
CA HIS A 858 25.03 11.71 6.22
C HIS A 858 25.10 12.92 7.15
N ASP A 859 26.31 13.25 7.62
CA ASP A 859 26.55 14.39 8.50
C ASP A 859 26.17 15.71 7.81
N ARG A 860 26.56 15.87 6.54
CA ARG A 860 26.20 17.04 5.73
C ARG A 860 24.68 17.18 5.57
N THR A 861 23.98 16.09 5.30
CA THR A 861 22.53 16.11 5.11
C THR A 861 21.81 16.53 6.39
N ILE A 862 22.25 16.02 7.55
CA ILE A 862 21.70 16.45 8.85
C ILE A 862 21.99 17.93 9.10
N ALA A 863 23.21 18.41 8.83
CA ALA A 863 23.56 19.81 9.02
C ALA A 863 22.70 20.75 8.15
N MET A 864 22.48 20.40 6.88
CA MET A 864 21.64 21.17 5.97
C MET A 864 20.16 21.13 6.38
N TYR A 865 19.65 19.98 6.82
CA TYR A 865 18.29 19.87 7.36
C TYR A 865 18.07 20.84 8.52
N LYS A 866 19.00 20.89 9.49
CA LYS A 866 18.92 21.80 10.64
C LYS A 866 18.94 23.27 10.21
N LEU A 867 19.80 23.61 9.25
CA LEU A 867 19.91 24.96 8.72
C LEU A 867 18.61 25.43 8.05
N ILE A 868 17.99 24.56 7.25
CA ILE A 868 16.76 24.87 6.49
C ILE A 868 15.52 24.88 7.37
N THR A 869 15.41 23.95 8.33
CA THR A 869 14.18 23.82 9.15
C THR A 869 14.24 24.63 10.45
N GLY A 870 15.43 25.04 10.88
CA GLY A 870 15.65 25.63 12.20
C GLY A 870 15.45 24.66 13.38
N GLN A 871 15.28 23.36 13.10
CA GLN A 871 15.02 22.33 14.12
C GLN A 871 16.30 21.56 14.44
N ASP A 872 16.62 21.39 15.72
CA ASP A 872 17.78 20.59 16.17
C ASP A 872 17.52 19.07 16.16
N ASP A 873 16.26 18.65 16.15
CA ASP A 873 15.80 17.25 16.13
C ASP A 873 15.14 16.93 14.78
N LEU A 874 15.55 15.82 14.16
CA LEU A 874 15.00 15.31 12.89
C LEU A 874 13.50 14.99 12.96
N LEU A 875 12.94 14.77 14.15
CA LEU A 875 11.54 14.38 14.34
C LEU A 875 10.73 15.41 15.16
N ALA A 876 11.13 16.68 15.12
CA ALA A 876 10.46 17.77 15.84
C ALA A 876 8.98 17.93 15.45
N ASP A 877 8.66 17.70 14.17
CA ASP A 877 7.30 17.74 13.60
C ASP A 877 6.47 16.47 13.92
N ASN A 878 7.12 15.38 14.38
CA ASN A 878 6.46 14.12 14.71
C ASN A 878 6.89 13.54 16.07
N PRO A 879 6.45 14.14 17.19
CA PRO A 879 6.78 13.68 18.53
C PRO A 879 6.41 12.22 18.80
N ALA A 880 5.32 11.73 18.19
CA ALA A 880 4.87 10.36 18.38
C ALA A 880 5.83 9.35 17.75
N LEU A 881 6.34 9.65 16.56
CA LEU A 881 7.36 8.84 15.90
C LEU A 881 8.69 8.92 16.64
N ALA A 882 9.11 10.10 17.10
CA ALA A 882 10.32 10.26 17.91
C ALA A 882 10.34 9.31 19.12
N ARG A 883 9.23 9.27 19.87
CA ARG A 883 9.07 8.32 21.00
C ARG A 883 9.13 6.86 20.56
N SER A 884 8.49 6.54 19.44
CA SER A 884 8.44 5.17 18.93
C SER A 884 9.83 4.67 18.50
N VAL A 885 10.57 5.47 17.73
CA VAL A 885 11.95 5.18 17.33
C VAL A 885 12.83 5.01 18.58
N PHE A 886 12.70 5.92 19.54
CA PHE A 886 13.45 5.86 20.80
C PHE A 886 13.18 4.56 21.59
N ASN A 887 11.92 4.16 21.74
CA ASN A 887 11.54 2.98 22.53
C ASN A 887 11.93 1.64 21.88
N ARG A 888 12.12 1.62 20.55
CA ARG A 888 12.44 0.38 19.81
C ARG A 888 13.92 0.07 19.76
N PHE A 889 14.76 1.08 19.97
CA PHE A 889 16.20 0.94 19.87
C PHE A 889 16.80 -0.25 20.65
N PRO A 890 16.41 -0.53 21.91
CA PRO A 890 16.97 -1.64 22.69
C PRO A 890 16.72 -3.03 22.09
N TYR A 891 15.77 -3.14 21.15
CA TYR A 891 15.46 -4.38 20.45
C TYR A 891 16.18 -4.49 19.10
N LEU A 892 16.57 -3.35 18.50
CA LEU A 892 17.26 -3.30 17.20
C LEU A 892 18.76 -3.64 17.34
N GLU A 893 19.41 -3.04 18.33
CA GLU A 893 20.87 -3.15 18.51
C GLU A 893 21.34 -4.61 18.60
N PRO A 894 20.75 -5.49 19.45
CA PRO A 894 21.18 -6.88 19.53
C PRO A 894 20.95 -7.66 18.22
N LEU A 895 19.84 -7.38 17.52
CA LEU A 895 19.51 -8.03 16.25
C LEU A 895 20.53 -7.69 15.16
N ASN A 896 20.98 -6.44 15.09
CA ASN A 896 22.00 -6.00 14.14
C ASN A 896 23.36 -6.67 14.43
N HIS A 897 23.81 -6.71 15.68
CA HIS A 897 25.08 -7.38 16.04
C HIS A 897 25.04 -8.89 15.76
N LEU A 898 23.92 -9.55 16.11
CA LEU A 898 23.71 -10.97 15.80
C LEU A 898 23.70 -11.23 14.28
N GLN A 899 23.09 -10.34 13.49
CA GLN A 899 23.10 -10.46 12.03
C GLN A 899 24.52 -10.35 11.46
N VAL A 900 25.31 -9.35 11.90
CA VAL A 900 26.70 -9.17 11.47
C VAL A 900 27.53 -10.42 11.79
N GLU A 901 27.41 -10.97 13.00
CA GLU A 901 28.12 -12.19 13.39
C GLU A 901 27.74 -13.40 12.54
N LEU A 902 26.43 -13.61 12.31
CA LEU A 902 25.97 -14.75 11.51
C LEU A 902 26.36 -14.62 10.03
N LEU A 903 26.30 -13.41 9.45
CA LEU A 903 26.79 -13.13 8.10
C LEU A 903 28.29 -13.42 7.97
N ARG A 904 29.08 -12.98 8.97
CA ARG A 904 30.52 -13.24 9.00
C ARG A 904 30.83 -14.74 8.97
N ARG A 905 30.15 -15.54 9.82
CA ARG A 905 30.33 -17.00 9.83
C ARG A 905 29.91 -17.66 8.53
N TYR A 906 28.74 -17.28 8.03
CA TYR A 906 28.22 -17.83 6.80
C TYR A 906 29.19 -17.60 5.63
N ARG A 907 29.73 -16.39 5.51
CA ARG A 907 30.70 -16.02 4.47
C ARG A 907 32.08 -16.64 4.67
N ALA A 908 32.45 -16.96 5.91
CA ALA A 908 33.65 -17.74 6.23
C ALA A 908 33.50 -19.25 5.94
N GLY A 909 32.33 -19.71 5.47
CA GLY A 909 32.08 -21.10 5.06
C GLY A 909 31.32 -21.95 6.07
N ASP A 910 30.72 -21.35 7.11
CA ASP A 910 29.83 -22.07 8.03
C ASP A 910 28.52 -22.45 7.31
N ALA A 911 28.41 -23.74 6.98
CA ALA A 911 27.28 -24.31 6.25
C ALA A 911 26.14 -24.82 7.15
N ASP A 912 26.18 -24.54 8.46
CA ASP A 912 25.08 -24.90 9.36
C ASP A 912 23.76 -24.20 8.93
N GLU A 913 22.70 -24.99 8.77
CA GLU A 913 21.37 -24.51 8.41
C GLU A 913 20.83 -23.51 9.44
N LEU A 914 21.21 -23.65 10.71
CA LEU A 914 20.81 -22.73 11.79
C LEU A 914 21.44 -21.34 11.64
N VAL A 915 22.63 -21.23 11.06
CA VAL A 915 23.28 -19.92 10.81
C VAL A 915 22.51 -19.18 9.73
N GLN A 916 22.21 -19.86 8.61
CA GLN A 916 21.37 -19.31 7.55
C GLN A 916 20.01 -18.89 8.11
N ARG A 917 19.35 -19.78 8.86
CA ARG A 917 18.06 -19.50 9.50
C ARG A 917 18.12 -18.33 10.48
N GLY A 918 19.21 -18.20 11.23
CA GLY A 918 19.46 -17.08 12.12
C GLY A 918 19.52 -15.75 11.36
N ILE A 919 20.21 -15.72 10.21
CA ILE A 919 20.23 -14.55 9.31
C ILE A 919 18.81 -14.18 8.90
N LEU A 920 18.01 -15.16 8.44
CA LEU A 920 16.61 -14.90 8.05
C LEU A 920 15.76 -14.35 9.20
N LEU A 921 15.94 -14.90 10.41
CA LEU A 921 15.21 -14.46 11.61
C LEU A 921 15.61 -13.03 12.03
N THR A 922 16.89 -12.68 11.96
CA THR A 922 17.34 -11.30 12.24
C THR A 922 16.76 -10.32 11.23
N MET A 923 16.70 -10.68 9.94
CA MET A 923 16.11 -9.82 8.91
C MET A 923 14.64 -9.55 9.15
N SER A 924 13.88 -10.60 9.48
CA SER A 924 12.46 -10.49 9.86
C SER A 924 12.26 -9.63 11.11
N GLY A 925 13.12 -9.82 12.12
CA GLY A 925 13.10 -9.02 13.36
C GLY A 925 13.38 -7.54 13.12
N LEU A 926 14.44 -7.23 12.37
CA LEU A 926 14.83 -5.87 12.02
C LEU A 926 13.75 -5.18 11.18
N ALA A 927 13.18 -5.86 10.19
CA ALA A 927 12.07 -5.32 9.40
C ALA A 927 10.83 -5.04 10.29
N THR A 928 10.50 -5.95 11.21
CA THR A 928 9.38 -5.78 12.14
C THR A 928 9.58 -4.59 13.08
N ALA A 929 10.80 -4.37 13.56
CA ALA A 929 11.12 -3.30 14.48
C ALA A 929 11.23 -1.92 13.77
N LEU A 930 11.81 -1.88 12.57
CA LEU A 930 11.93 -0.65 11.78
C LEU A 930 10.58 -0.16 11.23
N ARG A 931 9.61 -1.05 11.02
CA ARG A 931 8.39 -0.78 10.24
C ARG A 931 8.80 -0.24 8.84
N ASN A 932 8.44 1.00 8.51
CA ASN A 932 8.75 1.62 7.21
C ASN A 932 10.14 2.27 7.25
N SER A 933 11.02 2.05 6.26
CA SER A 933 12.45 2.41 6.35
C SER A 933 13.03 3.23 5.19
N GLY A 934 12.22 3.59 4.21
CA GLY A 934 12.61 4.46 3.09
C GLY A 934 11.46 4.63 2.16
#